data_AF-A0A651GMJ3-F1
#
_entry.id   AF-A0A651GMJ3-F1
#
_cell.length_a   1.000
_cell.length_b   1.000
_cell.length_c   1.000
_cell.angle_alpha   90.00
_cell.angle_beta   90.00
_cell.angle_gamma   90.00
#
_symmetry.space_group_name_H-M   'P 1'
#
loop_
_entity.id
_entity.type
_entity.pdbx_description
1 polymer ?
#
loop_
_entity_poly.entity_id
_entity_poly.type
_entity_poly.pdbx_seq_one_letter_code
_entity_poly.pdbx_strand_id
1 'polypeptide(L)'
;MNRICTRLYFTDAIRSLITGFIRVKSISKACISITLLFLSHAVPSSAQSGKSEKLYEGYYALKTGWEGHAQFAYKVERNDTIYHGPFRFDATKRAPENENNLLGVSYAGSYLDGNKSGNWEFSFKNFTVSPGFAIRGYQLVKEADGEDFVVSAKFEKGKAQGKWNIALNRIKASQISDTIFQSEAFFHKGRFAKEFKGKKGELRITGGFNDLGQLDGLWRFKRGQRGELALDEVRVYQNGLLVEHYFEKNNERFNVEHRGIHLSADLSENHVSEVAVGKLYFKILEFSAIGFQPSANEEKITGETSSELISYFNLGFSKFLTSFSDFDSIPVWSALSGSDEPVMPVVKVTIYPMNAEEEGKRNELKKLLSDSENLIHRFQQNSLLEVGRHAHKEIALYARVIEIFEETLSVLRPCVKIVTDDAFLYLDRNNLMPHITPEIEYQAAVNFEVKGKPESETFDFPKALLNNDANLHNLHHHLERTRDILINLNNSTEEILERYKLEGELTEREERLVEKRDSVLAFFKNQAGRDDFNRFHERIAEAMTSMATEEFKRYARLDIDQKIDEIKAVQKCYREAIEAYEMIERIPLRIERLEEIYTRSVWNAYTFTYMDERIKERLYRVYENTLLPLVLDDMMTNAECGRLQEKQQNMVNLYQRMVELRDQDTREMERQLRRVSDPEEIMQIISLNLNLN
;
A
#
# COMPACT_ATOMS: atom_id res chain seq x y z
N MET A 1 7.25 -16.06 38.48
CA MET A 1 7.28 -14.59 38.64
C MET A 1 7.73 -13.99 37.31
N ASN A 2 7.02 -12.96 36.86
CA ASN A 2 7.02 -12.32 35.52
C ASN A 2 6.20 -13.02 34.42
N ARG A 3 4.98 -12.51 34.23
CA ARG A 3 4.04 -12.70 33.11
C ARG A 3 3.94 -11.41 32.28
N ILE A 4 4.09 -11.56 30.96
CA ILE A 4 3.24 -11.09 29.84
C ILE A 4 2.25 -9.92 30.09
N CYS A 5 2.31 -8.89 29.21
CA CYS A 5 1.22 -8.11 28.57
C CYS A 5 1.90 -7.04 27.67
N THR A 6 1.81 -6.94 26.33
CA THR A 6 0.74 -6.91 25.32
C THR A 6 -0.17 -5.67 25.36
N ARG A 7 -0.28 -4.96 24.21
CA ARG A 7 -1.33 -4.04 23.67
C ARG A 7 -0.76 -2.67 23.20
N LEU A 8 -1.19 -2.02 22.13
CA LEU A 8 -2.22 -2.26 21.09
C LEU A 8 -1.95 -1.27 19.93
N TYR A 9 -1.96 -1.76 18.69
CA TYR A 9 -2.29 -0.95 17.50
C TYR A 9 -3.82 -0.88 17.39
N PHE A 10 -4.37 0.29 17.09
CA PHE A 10 -5.75 0.44 16.64
C PHE A 10 -5.77 1.18 15.30
N THR A 11 -6.09 0.43 14.27
CA THR A 11 -6.70 0.88 13.02
C THR A 11 -8.17 1.21 13.30
N ASP A 12 -8.69 2.28 12.69
CA ASP A 12 -10.10 2.30 12.29
C ASP A 12 -10.21 2.97 10.92
N ALA A 13 -10.73 2.19 9.99
CA ALA A 13 -11.04 2.57 8.63
C ALA A 13 -12.48 2.10 8.32
N ILE A 14 -13.20 2.95 7.57
CA ILE A 14 -14.28 2.62 6.62
C ILE A 14 -15.75 2.62 7.13
N ARG A 15 -16.50 3.61 6.62
CA ARG A 15 -17.74 3.47 5.79
C ARG A 15 -17.93 4.82 5.06
N SER A 16 -17.66 4.95 3.76
CA SER A 16 -18.50 4.62 2.57
C SER A 16 -19.86 5.36 2.58
N LEU A 17 -20.45 5.88 1.50
CA LEU A 17 -20.15 6.06 0.06
C LEU A 17 -21.29 6.96 -0.51
N ILE A 18 -20.99 7.75 -1.56
CA ILE A 18 -21.85 8.17 -2.70
C ILE A 18 -22.96 9.25 -2.49
N THR A 19 -22.72 10.41 -3.12
CA THR A 19 -23.56 11.18 -4.09
C THR A 19 -23.04 12.63 -4.07
N GLY A 20 -22.65 13.30 -5.16
CA GLY A 20 -23.41 13.60 -6.37
C GLY A 20 -23.58 15.13 -6.45
N PHE A 21 -22.80 15.78 -7.33
CA PHE A 21 -22.96 17.13 -7.91
C PHE A 21 -24.04 18.07 -7.34
N ILE A 22 -23.66 19.22 -6.74
CA ILE A 22 -24.21 20.56 -7.04
C ILE A 22 -23.12 21.63 -6.76
N ARG A 23 -22.78 22.42 -7.79
CA ARG A 23 -22.07 23.71 -7.69
C ARG A 23 -22.91 24.69 -6.87
N VAL A 24 -22.38 25.21 -5.76
CA VAL A 24 -22.82 26.52 -5.22
C VAL A 24 -21.59 27.34 -4.83
N LYS A 25 -21.42 28.47 -5.54
CA LYS A 25 -20.52 29.55 -5.15
C LYS A 25 -20.94 30.06 -3.77
N SER A 26 -20.06 29.92 -2.78
CA SER A 26 -20.21 30.58 -1.48
C SER A 26 -19.04 31.54 -1.29
N ILE A 27 -19.32 32.82 -1.52
CA ILE A 27 -18.49 33.96 -1.16
C ILE A 27 -18.58 34.11 0.36
N SER A 28 -17.55 33.71 1.11
CA SER A 28 -17.42 34.11 2.52
C SER A 28 -16.48 35.31 2.63
N LYS A 29 -17.08 36.50 2.72
CA LYS A 29 -16.40 37.70 3.21
C LYS A 29 -16.21 37.54 4.72
N ALA A 30 -15.01 37.18 5.15
CA ALA A 30 -14.63 37.31 6.56
C ALA A 30 -14.30 38.79 6.82
N CYS A 31 -15.25 39.47 7.44
CA CYS A 31 -15.13 40.86 7.89
C CYS A 31 -14.47 40.85 9.28
N ILE A 32 -13.18 41.18 9.35
CA ILE A 32 -12.46 41.35 10.62
C ILE A 32 -12.70 42.79 11.07
N SER A 33 -13.58 42.96 12.06
CA SER A 33 -13.75 44.23 12.78
C SER A 33 -12.61 44.43 13.76
N ILE A 34 -11.77 45.44 13.52
CA ILE A 34 -10.81 45.95 14.50
C ILE A 34 -11.49 47.15 15.19
N THR A 35 -11.83 46.98 16.47
CA THR A 35 -12.41 48.04 17.30
C THR A 35 -11.29 48.86 17.93
N LEU A 36 -11.06 50.08 17.45
CA LEU A 36 -10.17 51.07 18.06
C LEU A 36 -11.00 52.12 18.80
N LEU A 37 -10.86 52.17 20.12
CA LEU A 37 -11.45 53.20 20.97
C LEU A 37 -10.58 54.47 20.89
N PHE A 38 -11.13 55.56 20.38
CA PHE A 38 -10.52 56.90 20.44
C PHE A 38 -11.46 57.86 21.19
N LEU A 39 -10.95 58.42 22.29
CA LEU A 39 -11.56 59.54 23.00
C LEU A 39 -11.24 60.84 22.25
N SER A 40 -12.30 61.55 21.85
CA SER A 40 -12.27 62.80 21.11
C SER A 40 -12.24 64.01 22.05
N HIS A 41 -11.39 64.99 21.76
CA HIS A 41 -11.61 66.40 22.09
C HIS A 41 -11.50 67.19 20.78
N ALA A 42 -12.57 67.92 20.46
CA ALA A 42 -12.75 68.63 19.22
C ALA A 42 -12.23 70.08 19.31
N VAL A 43 -11.54 70.53 18.26
CA VAL A 43 -11.45 71.94 17.87
C VAL A 43 -11.63 71.99 16.33
N PRO A 44 -12.50 72.86 15.78
CA PRO A 44 -12.68 72.96 14.34
C PRO A 44 -11.68 73.96 13.75
N SER A 45 -10.92 73.55 12.74
CA SER A 45 -10.25 74.46 11.82
C SER A 45 -10.49 74.00 10.38
N SER A 46 -10.94 74.96 9.59
CA SER A 46 -11.32 74.95 8.19
C SER A 46 -10.48 74.06 7.25
N ALA A 47 -11.21 73.35 6.39
CA ALA A 47 -10.74 72.44 5.37
C ALA A 47 -9.93 73.12 4.25
N GLN A 48 -8.69 72.68 4.08
CA GLN A 48 -8.12 72.38 2.76
C GLN A 48 -8.22 70.87 2.57
N SER A 49 -9.00 70.40 1.59
CA SER A 49 -9.08 68.97 1.26
C SER A 49 -7.84 68.53 0.48
N GLY A 50 -6.68 68.54 1.13
CA GLY A 50 -5.62 67.60 0.79
C GLY A 50 -5.97 66.27 1.46
N LYS A 51 -6.19 65.20 0.70
CA LYS A 51 -6.29 63.84 1.27
C LYS A 51 -4.98 63.59 2.02
N SER A 52 -4.99 63.76 3.34
CA SER A 52 -3.79 63.60 4.17
C SER A 52 -3.37 62.14 4.15
N GLU A 53 -2.21 61.85 3.58
CA GLU A 53 -1.54 60.57 3.75
C GLU A 53 -1.35 60.31 5.26
N LYS A 54 -1.66 59.10 5.70
CA LYS A 54 -1.47 58.65 7.08
C LYS A 54 -0.33 57.65 7.12
N LEU A 55 0.38 57.61 8.25
CA LEU A 55 1.45 56.66 8.49
C LEU A 55 0.99 55.61 9.50
N TYR A 56 1.30 54.35 9.23
CA TYR A 56 1.23 53.25 10.18
C TYR A 56 2.64 52.81 10.55
N GLU A 57 2.88 52.58 11.84
CA GLU A 57 4.09 52.00 12.37
C GLU A 57 3.72 51.06 13.53
N GLY A 58 4.09 49.79 13.43
CA GLY A 58 3.84 48.82 14.49
C GLY A 58 3.79 47.39 14.02
N TYR A 59 3.23 46.53 14.87
CA TYR A 59 3.09 45.10 14.63
C TYR A 59 2.25 44.80 13.37
N TYR A 60 2.65 43.80 12.58
CA TYR A 60 1.93 43.39 11.38
C TYR A 60 2.13 41.90 11.11
N ALA A 61 1.11 41.24 10.56
CA ALA A 61 1.16 39.83 10.18
C ALA A 61 0.95 39.67 8.66
N LEU A 62 1.88 39.02 7.98
CA LEU A 62 1.77 38.65 6.57
C LEU A 62 0.81 37.46 6.40
N LYS A 63 0.27 37.31 5.18
CA LYS A 63 -0.55 36.13 4.81
C LYS A 63 0.18 34.80 4.95
N THR A 64 1.51 34.83 4.88
CA THR A 64 2.40 33.68 5.03
C THR A 64 2.61 33.26 6.49
N GLY A 65 1.98 33.95 7.46
CA GLY A 65 2.12 33.67 8.90
C GLY A 65 3.38 34.29 9.53
N TRP A 66 4.11 35.13 8.79
CA TRP A 66 5.22 35.91 9.35
C TRP A 66 4.69 37.11 10.12
N GLU A 67 5.12 37.23 11.36
CA GLU A 67 4.73 38.30 12.28
C GLU A 67 5.95 39.18 12.56
N GLY A 68 5.79 40.50 12.44
CA GLY A 68 6.91 41.43 12.51
C GLY A 68 6.47 42.88 12.64
N HIS A 69 7.37 43.78 12.29
CA HIS A 69 7.15 45.23 12.35
C HIS A 69 6.98 45.78 10.93
N ALA A 70 5.92 46.57 10.71
CA ALA A 70 5.67 47.25 9.45
C ALA A 70 5.64 48.77 9.63
N GLN A 71 6.13 49.47 8.61
CA GLN A 71 6.01 50.91 8.44
C GLN A 71 5.44 51.18 7.05
N PHE A 72 4.28 51.81 6.94
CA PHE A 72 3.71 52.13 5.63
C PHE A 72 2.82 53.37 5.62
N ALA A 73 2.79 54.04 4.47
CA ALA A 73 1.86 55.12 4.20
C ALA A 73 0.57 54.59 3.54
N TYR A 74 -0.56 55.18 3.91
CA TYR A 74 -1.88 54.82 3.39
C TYR A 74 -2.81 56.03 3.27
N LYS A 75 -3.81 55.89 2.41
CA LYS A 75 -4.94 56.81 2.30
C LYS A 75 -6.23 56.09 2.65
N VAL A 76 -7.18 56.81 3.25
CA VAL A 76 -8.53 56.29 3.51
C VAL A 76 -9.45 56.77 2.41
N GLU A 77 -10.06 55.83 1.69
CA GLU A 77 -11.00 56.12 0.61
C GLU A 77 -12.21 55.20 0.74
N ARG A 78 -13.42 55.79 0.85
CA ARG A 78 -14.68 55.04 1.03
C ARG A 78 -14.64 54.06 2.22
N ASN A 79 -14.05 54.47 3.34
CA ASN A 79 -13.81 53.65 4.53
C ASN A 79 -12.86 52.44 4.34
N ASP A 80 -12.14 52.37 3.21
CA ASP A 80 -11.09 51.37 3.01
C ASP A 80 -9.69 51.97 3.17
N THR A 81 -8.75 51.16 3.63
CA THR A 81 -7.35 51.51 3.82
C THR A 81 -6.57 51.11 2.58
N ILE A 82 -6.16 52.08 1.77
CA ILE A 82 -5.43 51.85 0.53
C ILE A 82 -3.97 52.23 0.73
N TYR A 83 -3.06 51.27 0.54
CA TYR A 83 -1.62 51.54 0.59
C TYR A 83 -1.22 52.59 -0.47
N HIS A 84 -0.51 53.63 -0.03
CA HIS A 84 -0.13 54.75 -0.89
C HIS A 84 1.12 55.42 -0.29
N GLY A 85 2.28 55.25 -0.92
CA GLY A 85 3.58 55.72 -0.43
C GLY A 85 4.51 54.57 -0.02
N PRO A 86 5.59 54.85 0.75
CA PRO A 86 6.59 53.85 1.11
C PRO A 86 6.00 52.73 1.98
N PHE A 87 6.58 51.54 1.86
CA PHE A 87 6.25 50.35 2.64
C PHE A 87 7.54 49.64 3.06
N ARG A 88 7.60 49.23 4.33
CA ARG A 88 8.65 48.39 4.89
C ARG A 88 8.05 47.39 5.85
N PHE A 89 8.54 46.15 5.82
CA PHE A 89 8.22 45.10 6.78
C PHE A 89 9.49 44.33 7.12
N ASP A 90 9.70 44.04 8.39
CA ASP A 90 10.81 43.22 8.87
C ASP A 90 10.30 42.24 9.94
N ALA A 91 10.64 40.95 9.81
CA ALA A 91 10.32 39.91 10.77
C ALA A 91 11.53 39.00 11.01
N THR A 92 11.67 38.48 12.23
CA THR A 92 12.72 37.53 12.60
C THR A 92 12.17 36.52 13.59
N LYS A 93 12.50 35.24 13.40
CA LYS A 93 12.14 34.14 14.31
C LYS A 93 13.27 33.13 14.44
N ARG A 94 13.25 32.31 15.48
CA ARG A 94 14.17 31.17 15.59
C ARG A 94 13.76 30.05 14.64
N ALA A 95 14.73 29.38 14.05
CA ALA A 95 14.47 28.18 13.26
C ALA A 95 13.95 27.06 14.19
N PRO A 96 12.93 26.27 13.78
CA PRO A 96 12.39 25.19 14.62
C PRO A 96 13.43 24.10 14.94
N GLU A 97 14.38 23.88 14.04
CA GLU A 97 15.34 22.77 14.11
C GLU A 97 16.61 23.11 14.90
N ASN A 98 16.92 24.41 15.07
CA ASN A 98 18.13 24.85 15.76
C ASN A 98 17.91 26.24 16.38
N GLU A 99 17.95 26.30 17.71
CA GLU A 99 17.72 27.53 18.47
C GLU A 99 18.75 28.64 18.22
N ASN A 100 19.94 28.29 17.68
CA ASN A 100 20.99 29.24 17.32
C ASN A 100 20.85 29.79 15.90
N ASN A 101 19.91 29.26 15.11
CA ASN A 101 19.59 29.74 13.77
C ASN A 101 18.41 30.73 13.83
N LEU A 102 18.59 31.87 13.17
CA LEU A 102 17.59 32.90 12.99
C LEU A 102 17.15 32.94 11.53
N LEU A 103 15.84 32.91 11.33
CA LEU A 103 15.19 33.13 10.05
C LEU A 103 14.63 34.54 10.01
N GLY A 104 14.91 35.29 8.95
CA GLY A 104 14.44 36.66 8.76
C GLY A 104 13.76 36.85 7.41
N VAL A 105 12.71 37.66 7.38
CA VAL A 105 12.04 38.11 6.15
C VAL A 105 11.92 39.62 6.18
N SER A 106 12.24 40.26 5.05
CA SER A 106 12.07 41.70 4.88
C SER A 106 11.47 42.06 3.52
N TYR A 107 10.60 43.06 3.52
CA TYR A 107 10.04 43.69 2.32
C TYR A 107 10.25 45.19 2.38
N ALA A 108 10.67 45.79 1.27
CA ALA A 108 10.79 47.24 1.15
C ALA A 108 10.36 47.69 -0.25
N GLY A 109 9.62 48.80 -0.34
CA GLY A 109 9.22 49.35 -1.62
C GLY A 109 8.22 50.48 -1.48
N SER A 110 7.40 50.68 -2.50
CA SER A 110 6.33 51.69 -2.48
C SER A 110 5.05 51.23 -3.16
N TYR A 111 3.93 51.73 -2.65
CA TYR A 111 2.61 51.57 -3.24
C TYR A 111 2.16 52.85 -3.93
N LEU A 112 1.43 52.69 -5.03
CA LEU A 112 0.63 53.74 -5.65
C LEU A 112 -0.79 53.22 -5.80
N ASP A 113 -1.71 53.81 -5.04
CA ASP A 113 -3.14 53.48 -5.06
C ASP A 113 -3.44 51.98 -4.91
N GLY A 114 -2.83 51.37 -3.89
CA GLY A 114 -3.01 49.96 -3.54
C GLY A 114 -2.16 48.99 -4.37
N ASN A 115 -1.45 49.47 -5.40
CA ASN A 115 -0.61 48.65 -6.26
C ASN A 115 0.89 48.87 -5.97
N LYS A 116 1.68 47.80 -5.96
CA LYS A 116 3.14 47.88 -5.93
C LYS A 116 3.62 48.73 -7.10
N SER A 117 4.50 49.68 -6.82
CA SER A 117 5.03 50.62 -7.79
C SER A 117 6.50 50.91 -7.48
N GLY A 118 7.28 51.21 -8.52
CA GLY A 118 8.70 51.52 -8.38
C GLY A 118 9.53 50.30 -7.99
N ASN A 119 10.67 50.54 -7.35
CA ASN A 119 11.58 49.48 -6.94
C ASN A 119 11.07 48.81 -5.65
N TRP A 120 11.18 47.49 -5.62
CA TRP A 120 10.84 46.63 -4.51
C TRP A 120 11.99 45.69 -4.20
N GLU A 121 12.18 45.38 -2.94
CA GLU A 121 13.14 44.40 -2.47
C GLU A 121 12.44 43.42 -1.53
N PHE A 122 12.70 42.14 -1.76
CA PHE A 122 12.44 41.07 -0.82
C PHE A 122 13.77 40.49 -0.39
N SER A 123 13.90 40.17 0.90
CA SER A 123 15.02 39.36 1.38
C SER A 123 14.57 38.32 2.38
N PHE A 124 15.14 37.13 2.25
CA PHE A 124 15.04 36.04 3.21
C PHE A 124 16.44 35.71 3.73
N LYS A 125 16.59 35.67 5.05
CA LYS A 125 17.86 35.48 5.75
C LYS A 125 17.79 34.22 6.59
N ASN A 126 18.80 33.37 6.50
CA ASN A 126 18.97 32.21 7.37
C ASN A 126 20.38 32.26 7.97
N PHE A 127 20.46 32.70 9.22
CA PHE A 127 21.72 33.02 9.88
C PHE A 127 21.94 32.22 11.15
N THR A 128 23.13 31.66 11.32
CA THR A 128 23.64 31.16 12.58
C THR A 128 24.40 32.28 13.27
N VAL A 129 24.05 32.56 14.52
CA VAL A 129 24.61 33.69 15.26
C VAL A 129 25.84 33.25 16.06
N SER A 130 26.94 34.00 15.95
CA SER A 130 28.16 33.76 16.71
C SER A 130 27.94 34.00 18.22
N PRO A 131 28.68 33.27 19.09
CA PRO A 131 28.57 33.43 20.54
C PRO A 131 29.06 34.80 21.02
N GLY A 132 29.98 35.44 20.30
CA GLY A 132 30.49 36.78 20.59
C GLY A 132 29.48 37.89 20.25
N PHE A 133 29.54 38.99 21.00
CA PHE A 133 28.74 40.19 20.74
C PHE A 133 29.55 41.46 21.00
N ALA A 134 29.18 42.54 20.32
CA ALA A 134 29.65 43.89 20.56
C ALA A 134 28.47 44.78 20.95
N ILE A 135 28.72 45.79 21.79
CA ILE A 135 27.75 46.83 22.10
C ILE A 135 28.05 48.02 21.19
N ARG A 136 27.06 48.45 20.39
CA ARG A 136 27.16 49.67 19.56
C ARG A 136 26.02 50.61 19.92
N GLY A 137 26.35 51.70 20.62
CA GLY A 137 25.34 52.57 21.22
C GLY A 137 24.49 51.81 22.23
N TYR A 138 23.17 51.80 22.02
CA TYR A 138 22.20 51.04 22.83
C TYR A 138 21.79 49.70 22.19
N GLN A 139 22.56 49.18 21.22
CA GLN A 139 22.25 47.94 20.50
C GLN A 139 23.29 46.84 20.79
N LEU A 140 22.80 45.61 20.97
CA LEU A 140 23.61 44.39 20.99
C LEU A 140 23.79 43.89 19.56
N VAL A 141 25.01 43.90 19.04
CA VAL A 141 25.34 43.46 17.69
C VAL A 141 26.09 42.14 17.77
N LYS A 142 25.57 41.11 17.11
CA LYS A 142 26.23 39.80 16.99
C LYS A 142 26.65 39.58 15.55
N GLU A 143 27.79 38.91 15.38
CA GLU A 143 28.18 38.46 14.06
C GLU A 143 27.34 37.26 13.64
N ALA A 144 27.07 37.16 12.34
CA ALA A 144 26.25 36.11 11.76
C ALA A 144 26.95 35.49 10.54
N ASP A 145 26.83 34.17 10.46
CA ASP A 145 27.17 33.37 9.26
C ASP A 145 25.87 32.80 8.69
N GLY A 146 25.84 32.50 7.39
CA GLY A 146 24.70 31.82 6.79
C GLY A 146 24.42 32.28 5.37
N GLU A 147 23.13 32.44 5.03
CA GLU A 147 22.68 32.74 3.68
C GLU A 147 21.66 33.88 3.64
N ASP A 148 21.79 34.75 2.63
CA ASP A 148 20.88 35.86 2.37
C ASP A 148 20.39 35.80 0.91
N PHE A 149 19.11 35.49 0.75
CA PHE A 149 18.42 35.49 -0.53
C PHE A 149 17.75 36.84 -0.74
N VAL A 150 18.06 37.52 -1.84
CA VAL A 150 17.55 38.86 -2.16
C VAL A 150 16.92 38.84 -3.54
N VAL A 151 15.74 39.44 -3.67
CA VAL A 151 15.09 39.72 -4.95
C VAL A 151 14.85 41.23 -5.06
N SER A 152 15.53 41.86 -6.01
CA SER A 152 15.30 43.25 -6.38
C SER A 152 14.42 43.31 -7.62
N ALA A 153 13.23 43.85 -7.46
CA ALA A 153 12.19 43.92 -8.46
C ALA A 153 11.80 45.38 -8.75
N LYS A 154 11.14 45.58 -9.88
CA LYS A 154 10.46 46.83 -10.21
C LYS A 154 9.05 46.53 -10.69
N PHE A 155 8.10 47.30 -10.18
CA PHE A 155 6.68 47.17 -10.51
C PHE A 155 6.14 48.44 -11.15
N GLU A 156 5.21 48.26 -12.06
CA GLU A 156 4.40 49.33 -12.64
C GLU A 156 2.93 48.91 -12.60
N LYS A 157 2.11 49.64 -11.84
CA LYS A 157 0.68 49.32 -11.62
C LYS A 157 0.47 47.87 -11.17
N GLY A 158 1.30 47.39 -10.25
CA GLY A 158 1.22 46.03 -9.71
C GLY A 158 1.78 44.94 -10.63
N LYS A 159 2.28 45.26 -11.82
CA LYS A 159 2.86 44.27 -12.75
C LYS A 159 4.37 44.34 -12.76
N ALA A 160 5.03 43.18 -12.90
CA ALA A 160 6.47 43.10 -13.05
C ALA A 160 6.94 43.89 -14.29
N GLN A 161 7.94 44.75 -14.10
CA GLN A 161 8.42 45.68 -15.12
C GLN A 161 9.91 45.94 -14.99
N GLY A 162 10.62 45.99 -16.11
CA GLY A 162 12.04 46.33 -16.15
C GLY A 162 12.94 45.20 -15.63
N LYS A 163 14.15 45.56 -15.22
CA LYS A 163 15.18 44.60 -14.80
C LYS A 163 14.93 44.11 -13.37
N TRP A 164 14.88 42.81 -13.18
CA TRP A 164 14.81 42.14 -11.88
C TRP A 164 16.09 41.34 -11.65
N ASN A 165 16.56 41.31 -10.40
CA ASN A 165 17.77 40.59 -10.00
C ASN A 165 17.48 39.72 -8.79
N ILE A 166 18.08 38.54 -8.76
CA ILE A 166 18.10 37.62 -7.63
C ILE A 166 19.54 37.33 -7.26
N ALA A 167 19.84 37.28 -5.97
CA ALA A 167 21.10 36.78 -5.45
C ALA A 167 20.88 35.93 -4.19
N LEU A 168 21.55 34.79 -4.11
CA LEU A 168 21.74 34.04 -2.87
C LEU A 168 23.21 34.19 -2.46
N ASN A 169 23.42 34.96 -1.40
CA ASN A 169 24.74 35.30 -0.90
C ASN A 169 25.10 34.41 0.30
N ARG A 170 26.35 33.97 0.35
CA ARG A 170 26.93 33.35 1.55
C ARG A 170 27.49 34.43 2.45
N ILE A 171 27.01 34.48 3.67
CA ILE A 171 27.46 35.41 4.69
C ILE A 171 28.48 34.73 5.60
N LYS A 172 29.62 35.39 5.83
CA LYS A 172 30.62 35.02 6.85
C LYS A 172 31.03 36.26 7.63
N ALA A 173 31.05 36.17 8.96
CA ALA A 173 31.33 37.29 9.86
C ALA A 173 30.53 38.56 9.49
N SER A 174 29.25 38.38 9.16
CA SER A 174 28.33 39.44 8.72
C SER A 174 28.70 40.15 7.42
N GLN A 175 29.54 39.55 6.58
CA GLN A 175 29.91 40.08 5.26
C GLN A 175 29.61 39.07 4.16
N ILE A 176 29.28 39.56 2.96
CA ILE A 176 29.11 38.72 1.78
C ILE A 176 30.47 38.14 1.41
N SER A 177 30.60 36.82 1.54
CA SER A 177 31.82 36.07 1.23
C SER A 177 31.80 35.45 -0.16
N ASP A 178 30.62 35.09 -0.67
CA ASP A 178 30.42 34.48 -1.99
C ASP A 178 28.97 34.67 -2.45
N THR A 179 28.71 34.50 -3.75
CA THR A 179 27.36 34.48 -4.34
C THR A 179 27.12 33.10 -4.96
N ILE A 180 26.32 32.29 -4.27
CA ILE A 180 26.06 30.88 -4.59
C ILE A 180 25.14 30.75 -5.81
N PHE A 181 24.19 31.68 -5.93
CA PHE A 181 23.21 31.73 -7.00
C PHE A 181 22.92 33.18 -7.38
N GLN A 182 22.76 33.45 -8.67
CA GLN A 182 22.37 34.75 -9.20
C GLN A 182 21.49 34.56 -10.43
N SER A 183 20.43 35.37 -10.56
CA SER A 183 19.61 35.41 -11.77
C SER A 183 19.23 36.84 -12.11
N GLU A 184 19.16 37.14 -13.40
CA GLU A 184 18.77 38.42 -13.95
C GLU A 184 17.77 38.18 -15.07
N ALA A 185 16.63 38.88 -15.01
CA ALA A 185 15.59 38.81 -16.03
C ALA A 185 15.00 40.19 -16.26
N PHE A 186 14.50 40.45 -17.47
CA PHE A 186 13.70 41.63 -17.74
C PHE A 186 12.23 41.27 -17.85
N PHE A 187 11.37 42.17 -17.39
CA PHE A 187 9.93 42.01 -17.43
C PHE A 187 9.27 43.15 -18.21
N HIS A 188 8.22 42.81 -18.94
CA HIS A 188 7.33 43.77 -19.57
C HIS A 188 5.88 43.37 -19.29
N LYS A 189 5.12 44.26 -18.63
CA LYS A 189 3.70 44.04 -18.30
C LYS A 189 3.43 42.68 -17.61
N GLY A 190 4.32 42.25 -16.72
CA GLY A 190 4.17 41.02 -15.95
C GLY A 190 4.76 39.77 -16.59
N ARG A 191 5.30 39.83 -17.81
CA ARG A 191 5.90 38.70 -18.54
C ARG A 191 7.41 38.85 -18.64
N PHE A 192 8.14 37.75 -18.69
CA PHE A 192 9.55 37.75 -19.07
C PHE A 192 9.73 38.35 -20.47
N ALA A 193 10.80 39.10 -20.69
CA ALA A 193 11.11 39.77 -21.95
C ALA A 193 12.63 39.92 -22.08
N LYS A 194 13.14 40.11 -23.30
CA LYS A 194 14.56 40.41 -23.58
C LYS A 194 15.52 39.40 -22.95
N GLU A 195 16.68 39.84 -22.49
CA GLU A 195 17.77 38.98 -22.00
C GLU A 195 17.46 38.31 -20.66
N PHE A 196 17.97 37.09 -20.51
CA PHE A 196 17.97 36.31 -19.29
C PHE A 196 19.39 35.83 -18.97
N LYS A 197 19.78 35.90 -17.70
CA LYS A 197 21.08 35.42 -17.23
C LYS A 197 20.93 34.67 -15.91
N GLY A 198 21.60 33.53 -15.78
CA GLY A 198 21.64 32.70 -14.58
C GLY A 198 23.05 32.24 -14.26
N LYS A 199 23.40 32.19 -12.98
CA LYS A 199 24.64 31.61 -12.45
C LYS A 199 24.35 30.80 -11.19
N LYS A 200 24.82 29.56 -11.13
CA LYS A 200 24.83 28.76 -9.88
C LYS A 200 26.05 27.84 -9.88
N GLY A 201 27.02 28.13 -9.00
CA GLY A 201 28.33 27.48 -9.08
C GLY A 201 28.93 27.65 -10.48
N GLU A 202 29.09 26.53 -11.18
CA GLU A 202 29.66 26.45 -12.52
C GLU A 202 28.62 26.54 -13.64
N LEU A 203 27.34 26.32 -13.32
CA LEU A 203 26.27 26.42 -14.29
C LEU A 203 25.99 27.88 -14.64
N ARG A 204 26.09 28.22 -15.93
CA ARG A 204 25.69 29.51 -16.49
C ARG A 204 24.59 29.32 -17.51
N ILE A 205 23.56 30.17 -17.47
CA ILE A 205 22.49 30.18 -18.46
C ILE A 205 22.39 31.58 -19.06
N THR A 206 22.31 31.67 -20.38
CA THR A 206 22.02 32.92 -21.08
C THR A 206 21.02 32.66 -22.19
N GLY A 207 20.04 33.54 -22.35
CA GLY A 207 19.04 33.42 -23.41
C GLY A 207 18.16 34.66 -23.50
N GLY A 208 17.07 34.55 -24.25
CA GLY A 208 16.14 35.65 -24.42
C GLY A 208 14.69 35.23 -24.56
N PHE A 209 13.80 36.20 -24.32
CA PHE A 209 12.37 36.09 -24.53
C PHE A 209 11.88 37.17 -25.49
N ASN A 210 10.90 36.83 -26.30
CA ASN A 210 10.19 37.82 -27.12
C ASN A 210 9.15 38.62 -26.29
N ASP A 211 8.48 39.58 -26.92
CA ASP A 211 7.51 40.46 -26.24
C ASP A 211 6.26 39.73 -25.72
N LEU A 212 6.03 38.49 -26.13
CA LEU A 212 4.94 37.63 -25.66
C LEU A 212 5.32 36.79 -24.43
N GLY A 213 6.59 36.82 -24.02
CA GLY A 213 7.14 35.97 -22.96
C GLY A 213 7.41 34.54 -23.40
N GLN A 214 7.61 34.33 -24.71
CA GLN A 214 8.04 33.04 -25.26
C GLN A 214 9.57 32.99 -25.31
N LEU A 215 10.15 31.79 -25.16
CA LEU A 215 11.59 31.58 -25.40
C LEU A 215 11.91 31.91 -26.85
N ASP A 216 12.98 32.68 -27.06
CA ASP A 216 13.37 33.13 -28.39
C ASP A 216 14.88 33.26 -28.54
N GLY A 217 15.37 33.02 -29.75
CA GLY A 217 16.78 33.08 -30.08
C GLY A 217 17.61 31.95 -29.44
N LEU A 218 18.89 32.24 -29.24
CA LEU A 218 19.86 31.25 -28.74
C LEU A 218 19.89 31.22 -27.21
N TRP A 219 19.59 30.04 -26.67
CA TRP A 219 19.75 29.70 -25.26
C TRP A 219 20.99 28.84 -25.08
N ARG A 220 21.87 29.22 -24.15
CA ARG A 220 23.15 28.56 -23.89
C ARG A 220 23.28 28.24 -22.42
N PHE A 221 23.54 26.97 -22.12
CA PHE A 221 23.72 26.44 -20.78
C PHE A 221 25.15 25.91 -20.67
N LYS A 222 26.01 26.61 -19.94
CA LYS A 222 27.42 26.26 -19.80
C LYS A 222 27.67 25.54 -18.49
N ARG A 223 28.46 24.48 -18.53
CA ARG A 223 29.08 23.82 -17.38
C ARG A 223 30.60 23.84 -17.57
N GLY A 224 31.35 24.25 -16.55
CA GLY A 224 32.81 24.21 -16.61
C GLY A 224 33.44 24.18 -15.23
N GLN A 225 34.15 23.08 -14.93
CA GLN A 225 35.05 23.00 -13.78
C GLN A 225 36.38 23.66 -14.09
N ARG A 226 37.07 24.08 -13.02
CA ARG A 226 38.46 24.54 -13.10
C ARG A 226 39.36 23.34 -13.45
N GLY A 227 39.64 23.14 -14.73
CA GLY A 227 40.52 22.07 -15.24
C GLY A 227 39.84 21.02 -16.12
N GLU A 228 38.50 21.05 -16.28
CA GLU A 228 37.77 20.23 -17.25
C GLU A 228 37.36 21.06 -18.47
N LEU A 229 37.20 20.38 -19.61
CA LEU A 229 36.76 20.98 -20.86
C LEU A 229 35.29 21.42 -20.74
N ALA A 230 35.01 22.69 -21.06
CA ALA A 230 33.68 23.26 -20.95
C ALA A 230 32.68 22.55 -21.89
N LEU A 231 31.51 22.23 -21.35
CA LEU A 231 30.37 21.67 -22.08
C LEU A 231 29.27 22.72 -22.13
N ASP A 232 28.86 23.09 -23.34
CA ASP A 232 27.74 24.01 -23.57
C ASP A 232 26.57 23.23 -24.18
N GLU A 233 25.41 23.20 -23.52
CA GLU A 233 24.15 22.84 -24.18
C GLU A 233 23.59 24.09 -24.87
N VAL A 234 23.16 23.96 -26.12
CA VAL A 234 22.60 25.06 -26.90
C VAL A 234 21.23 24.67 -27.43
N ARG A 235 20.25 25.51 -27.17
CA ARG A 235 18.87 25.37 -27.64
C ARG A 235 18.50 26.62 -28.43
N VAL A 236 17.99 26.47 -29.64
CA VAL A 236 17.59 27.60 -30.49
C VAL A 236 16.08 27.61 -30.59
N TYR A 237 15.49 28.75 -30.29
CA TYR A 237 14.04 28.96 -30.34
C TYR A 237 13.68 30.03 -31.37
N GLN A 238 12.54 29.86 -32.02
CA GLN A 238 11.93 30.86 -32.88
C GLN A 238 10.47 31.03 -32.47
N ASN A 239 10.12 32.19 -31.90
CA ASN A 239 8.76 32.50 -31.45
C ASN A 239 8.17 31.41 -30.52
N GLY A 240 8.98 30.89 -29.61
CA GLY A 240 8.61 29.84 -28.66
C GLY A 240 8.76 28.41 -29.17
N LEU A 241 8.98 28.18 -30.46
CA LEU A 241 9.21 26.83 -31.01
C LEU A 241 10.70 26.47 -30.91
N LEU A 242 11.02 25.28 -30.40
CA LEU A 242 12.38 24.75 -30.46
C LEU A 242 12.70 24.34 -31.91
N VAL A 243 13.77 24.87 -32.49
CA VAL A 243 14.19 24.58 -33.87
C VAL A 243 15.52 23.84 -33.95
N GLU A 244 16.41 24.03 -32.97
CA GLU A 244 17.67 23.28 -32.88
C GLU A 244 18.03 22.97 -31.42
N HIS A 245 18.68 21.83 -31.20
CA HIS A 245 19.26 21.46 -29.92
C HIS A 245 20.55 20.67 -30.14
N TYR A 246 21.64 21.08 -29.49
CA TYR A 246 22.93 20.41 -29.59
C TYR A 246 23.81 20.69 -28.37
N PHE A 247 24.82 19.86 -28.16
CA PHE A 247 25.92 20.13 -27.24
C PHE A 247 27.15 20.59 -28.01
N GLU A 248 27.93 21.50 -27.43
CA GLU A 248 29.26 21.89 -27.89
C GLU A 248 30.30 21.51 -26.85
N LYS A 249 31.31 20.74 -27.26
CA LYS A 249 32.49 20.39 -26.44
C LYS A 249 33.72 20.44 -27.35
N ASN A 250 34.79 21.12 -26.94
CA ASN A 250 36.03 21.23 -27.74
C ASN A 250 35.85 21.77 -29.16
N ASN A 251 34.87 22.65 -29.39
CA ASN A 251 34.44 23.11 -30.72
C ASN A 251 33.84 22.01 -31.63
N GLU A 252 33.56 20.83 -31.10
CA GLU A 252 32.76 19.80 -31.75
C GLU A 252 31.30 19.94 -31.34
N ARG A 253 30.39 19.72 -32.31
CA ARG A 253 28.95 19.87 -32.14
C ARG A 253 28.29 18.49 -32.19
N PHE A 254 27.50 18.20 -31.17
CA PHE A 254 26.75 16.96 -30.99
C PHE A 254 25.26 17.27 -31.05
N ASN A 255 24.60 16.97 -32.17
CA ASN A 255 23.18 17.32 -32.36
C ASN A 255 22.25 16.41 -31.55
N VAL A 256 21.40 16.99 -30.72
CA VAL A 256 20.37 16.23 -30.01
C VAL A 256 19.22 15.96 -30.98
N GLU A 257 19.11 14.71 -31.43
CA GLU A 257 17.97 14.28 -32.21
C GLU A 257 16.75 14.13 -31.30
N HIS A 258 15.70 14.88 -31.62
CA HIS A 258 14.43 14.75 -30.93
C HIS A 258 13.46 13.90 -31.76
N ARG A 259 13.02 12.79 -31.17
CA ARG A 259 11.95 11.93 -31.68
C ARG A 259 10.60 12.43 -31.19
N GLY A 260 9.64 12.52 -32.09
CA GLY A 260 8.26 12.84 -31.74
C GLY A 260 7.92 14.33 -31.55
N ILE A 261 8.86 15.25 -31.73
CA ILE A 261 8.53 16.68 -31.80
C ILE A 261 8.88 17.22 -33.19
N HIS A 262 8.04 18.10 -33.72
CA HIS A 262 8.36 18.84 -34.94
C HIS A 262 9.19 20.08 -34.61
N LEU A 263 10.38 20.15 -35.21
CA LEU A 263 11.32 21.27 -35.07
C LEU A 263 11.22 22.30 -36.22
N SER A 264 10.27 22.14 -37.15
CA SER A 264 10.12 23.08 -38.29
C SER A 264 9.05 24.14 -38.03
N ALA A 265 9.28 25.34 -38.54
CA ALA A 265 8.36 26.47 -38.43
C ALA A 265 7.09 26.34 -39.30
N ASP A 266 7.00 25.33 -40.16
CA ASP A 266 5.91 25.11 -41.12
C ASP A 266 4.66 24.44 -40.50
N LEU A 267 4.53 24.51 -39.17
CA LEU A 267 3.40 23.91 -38.46
C LEU A 267 2.12 24.71 -38.68
N SER A 268 1.05 24.03 -39.07
CA SER A 268 -0.29 24.64 -39.08
C SER A 268 -0.64 25.12 -37.68
N GLU A 269 -1.13 26.35 -37.53
CA GLU A 269 -1.50 26.94 -36.23
C GLU A 269 -2.47 26.06 -35.42
N ASN A 270 -3.29 25.24 -36.10
CA ASN A 270 -4.31 24.38 -35.49
C ASN A 270 -3.76 23.22 -34.64
N HIS A 271 -2.45 22.94 -34.66
CA HIS A 271 -1.83 21.83 -33.92
C HIS A 271 -0.75 22.30 -32.93
N VAL A 272 -0.71 23.59 -32.59
CA VAL A 272 0.28 24.15 -31.67
C VAL A 272 -0.39 24.57 -30.37
N SER A 273 0.22 24.23 -29.24
CA SER A 273 -0.21 24.62 -27.90
C SER A 273 0.90 25.40 -27.20
N GLU A 274 0.51 26.39 -26.39
CA GLU A 274 1.44 27.09 -25.50
C GLU A 274 1.55 26.35 -24.17
N VAL A 275 2.77 25.92 -23.83
CA VAL A 275 3.08 25.23 -22.58
C VAL A 275 4.04 26.08 -21.76
N ALA A 276 3.77 26.25 -20.47
CA ALA A 276 4.69 26.94 -19.58
C ALA A 276 6.04 26.18 -19.49
N VAL A 277 7.14 26.93 -19.47
CA VAL A 277 8.48 26.38 -19.27
C VAL A 277 8.62 25.93 -17.82
N GLY A 278 8.36 24.65 -17.64
CA GLY A 278 8.35 23.98 -16.36
C GLY A 278 8.31 22.47 -16.56
N LYS A 279 7.81 21.75 -15.54
CA LYS A 279 7.88 20.29 -15.48
C LYS A 279 7.37 19.58 -16.73
N LEU A 280 6.24 20.01 -17.29
CA LEU A 280 5.67 19.40 -18.50
C LEU A 280 6.60 19.57 -19.70
N TYR A 281 7.04 20.80 -19.98
CA TYR A 281 7.93 21.07 -21.10
C TYR A 281 9.28 20.34 -20.98
N PHE A 282 9.87 20.30 -19.79
CA PHE A 282 11.13 19.59 -19.57
C PHE A 282 11.00 18.09 -19.81
N LYS A 283 9.89 17.48 -19.41
CA LYS A 283 9.60 16.08 -19.77
C LYS A 283 9.42 15.87 -21.27
N ILE A 284 8.77 16.80 -21.97
CA ILE A 284 8.67 16.73 -23.44
C ILE A 284 10.08 16.68 -24.06
N LEU A 285 11.00 17.54 -23.60
CA LEU A 285 12.39 17.52 -24.08
C LEU A 285 13.12 16.22 -23.73
N GLU A 286 13.01 15.76 -22.49
CA GLU A 286 13.68 14.55 -22.00
C GLU A 286 13.19 13.30 -22.73
N PHE A 287 11.88 13.17 -22.95
CA PHE A 287 11.28 12.03 -23.63
C PHE A 287 11.44 12.07 -25.15
N SER A 288 11.55 13.25 -25.74
CA SER A 288 11.84 13.34 -27.17
C SER A 288 13.32 13.10 -27.49
N ALA A 289 14.24 13.39 -26.57
CA ALA A 289 15.68 13.16 -26.77
C ALA A 289 16.11 11.68 -26.60
N ILE A 290 15.17 10.73 -26.67
CA ILE A 290 15.44 9.29 -26.54
C ILE A 290 16.12 8.77 -27.80
N GLY A 291 17.20 8.01 -27.63
CA GLY A 291 17.94 7.41 -28.74
C GLY A 291 19.04 8.29 -29.32
N PHE A 292 19.54 9.28 -28.57
CA PHE A 292 20.88 9.82 -28.82
C PHE A 292 21.89 8.68 -28.61
N GLN A 293 22.09 7.85 -29.64
CA GLN A 293 23.30 7.10 -29.77
C GLN A 293 24.31 8.10 -30.33
N PRO A 294 25.37 8.43 -29.58
CA PRO A 294 26.54 9.00 -30.20
C PRO A 294 26.83 8.09 -31.39
N SER A 295 27.01 8.65 -32.59
CA SER A 295 27.33 7.82 -33.75
C SER A 295 28.51 6.90 -33.39
N ALA A 296 28.68 5.74 -34.04
CA ALA A 296 29.64 4.70 -33.63
C ALA A 296 31.12 5.14 -33.41
N ASN A 297 31.44 6.42 -33.67
CA ASN A 297 32.73 7.09 -33.40
C ASN A 297 32.70 8.17 -32.30
N GLU A 298 31.59 8.41 -31.60
CA GLU A 298 31.49 9.46 -30.57
C GLU A 298 31.62 8.85 -29.17
N GLU A 299 32.74 9.18 -28.49
CA GLU A 299 32.92 8.96 -27.06
C GLU A 299 31.74 9.53 -26.28
N LYS A 300 31.37 8.90 -25.16
CA LYS A 300 30.47 9.50 -24.16
C LYS A 300 30.95 10.94 -23.90
N ILE A 301 30.14 11.95 -24.22
CA ILE A 301 30.52 13.38 -24.16
C ILE A 301 31.18 13.72 -22.82
N THR A 302 30.75 13.11 -21.71
CA THR A 302 31.39 13.22 -20.37
C THR A 302 31.33 11.92 -19.56
N GLY A 303 30.94 10.79 -20.16
CA GLY A 303 30.55 9.59 -19.41
C GLY A 303 29.07 9.53 -19.02
N GLU A 304 28.37 10.68 -19.07
CA GLU A 304 26.93 10.85 -18.84
C GLU A 304 26.14 10.66 -20.16
N THR A 305 24.87 10.25 -20.06
CA THR A 305 23.93 10.19 -21.18
C THR A 305 23.39 11.58 -21.53
N SER A 306 22.93 11.79 -22.77
CA SER A 306 22.28 13.05 -23.17
C SER A 306 21.06 13.38 -22.31
N SER A 307 20.26 12.37 -21.95
CA SER A 307 19.08 12.53 -21.09
C SER A 307 19.45 13.04 -19.70
N GLU A 308 20.53 12.53 -19.10
CA GLU A 308 21.05 13.01 -17.81
C GLU A 308 21.52 14.46 -17.90
N LEU A 309 22.23 14.82 -18.97
CA LEU A 309 22.68 16.20 -19.22
C LEU A 309 21.50 17.16 -19.39
N ILE A 310 20.53 16.82 -20.24
CA ILE A 310 19.31 17.62 -20.46
C ILE A 310 18.55 17.80 -19.16
N SER A 311 18.40 16.73 -18.36
CA SER A 311 17.73 16.76 -17.05
C SER A 311 18.46 17.69 -16.07
N TYR A 312 19.80 17.65 -16.03
CA TYR A 312 20.61 18.53 -15.20
C TYR A 312 20.37 20.01 -15.54
N PHE A 313 20.43 20.35 -16.84
CA PHE A 313 20.22 21.72 -17.29
C PHE A 313 18.76 22.18 -17.13
N ASN A 314 17.78 21.31 -17.37
CA ASN A 314 16.35 21.57 -17.12
C ASN A 314 16.08 21.89 -15.65
N LEU A 315 16.65 21.11 -14.73
CA LEU A 315 16.51 21.34 -13.29
C LEU A 315 17.11 22.70 -12.89
N GLY A 316 18.29 23.01 -13.42
CA GLY A 316 18.93 24.31 -13.23
C GLY A 316 18.04 25.44 -13.74
N PHE A 317 17.57 25.34 -14.98
CA PHE A 317 16.74 26.36 -15.62
C PHE A 317 15.42 26.60 -14.87
N SER A 318 14.74 25.52 -14.48
CA SER A 318 13.56 25.56 -13.63
C SER A 318 13.78 26.39 -12.37
N LYS A 319 14.89 26.14 -11.66
CA LYS A 319 15.23 26.87 -10.45
C LYS A 319 15.47 28.36 -10.73
N PHE A 320 16.16 28.72 -11.83
CA PHE A 320 16.37 30.13 -12.16
C PHE A 320 15.07 30.89 -12.45
N LEU A 321 14.15 30.27 -13.20
CA LEU A 321 12.87 30.91 -13.55
C LEU A 321 11.95 31.07 -12.34
N THR A 322 11.80 30.01 -11.54
CA THR A 322 10.86 29.98 -10.40
C THR A 322 11.29 30.85 -9.24
N SER A 323 12.60 31.10 -9.08
CA SER A 323 13.15 31.91 -7.98
C SER A 323 12.67 33.36 -7.96
N PHE A 324 12.10 33.88 -9.06
CA PHE A 324 11.52 35.23 -9.11
C PHE A 324 10.16 35.34 -8.41
N SER A 325 9.46 34.21 -8.26
CA SER A 325 8.12 34.15 -7.66
C SER A 325 8.13 33.42 -6.32
N ASP A 326 8.99 32.42 -6.15
CA ASP A 326 9.02 31.55 -4.98
C ASP A 326 10.45 31.27 -4.48
N PHE A 327 10.63 31.24 -3.16
CA PHE A 327 11.88 30.80 -2.52
C PHE A 327 11.57 29.96 -1.27
N ASP A 328 12.04 28.72 -1.21
CA ASP A 328 11.79 27.78 -0.09
C ASP A 328 10.31 27.73 0.36
N SER A 329 9.40 27.62 -0.62
CA SER A 329 7.93 27.64 -0.41
C SER A 329 7.35 28.96 0.11
N ILE A 330 8.16 30.03 0.14
CA ILE A 330 7.70 31.38 0.44
C ILE A 330 7.33 32.06 -0.89
N PRO A 331 6.05 32.41 -1.09
CA PRO A 331 5.66 33.19 -2.24
C PRO A 331 6.18 34.62 -2.08
N VAL A 332 7.18 34.97 -2.87
CA VAL A 332 7.95 36.21 -2.74
C VAL A 332 7.00 37.40 -2.78
N TRP A 333 6.14 37.51 -3.80
CA TRP A 333 5.34 38.73 -4.02
C TRP A 333 3.89 38.65 -3.55
N SER A 334 3.29 37.46 -3.45
CA SER A 334 1.88 37.30 -3.07
C SER A 334 1.63 37.23 -1.55
N ALA A 335 2.70 37.24 -0.73
CA ALA A 335 2.61 37.49 0.71
C ALA A 335 1.98 38.86 1.06
N LEU A 336 2.12 39.84 0.16
CA LEU A 336 1.55 41.19 0.23
C LEU A 336 0.61 41.44 -0.96
N SER A 337 -0.45 42.22 -0.75
CA SER A 337 -1.35 42.63 -1.82
C SER A 337 -0.69 43.61 -2.81
N GLY A 338 -1.41 43.90 -3.90
CA GLY A 338 -1.07 44.98 -4.84
C GLY A 338 -0.13 44.58 -5.97
N SER A 339 0.12 43.30 -6.21
CA SER A 339 0.79 42.87 -7.43
C SER A 339 0.19 41.61 -8.01
N ASP A 340 0.25 41.50 -9.33
CA ASP A 340 0.04 40.25 -10.06
C ASP A 340 1.30 39.38 -9.92
N GLU A 341 1.12 38.06 -9.94
CA GLU A 341 2.27 37.15 -10.02
C GLU A 341 2.92 37.25 -11.41
N PRO A 342 4.27 37.19 -11.50
CA PRO A 342 4.95 37.11 -12.78
C PRO A 342 4.45 35.91 -13.58
N VAL A 343 4.09 36.14 -14.85
CA VAL A 343 3.65 35.09 -15.75
C VAL A 343 4.87 34.28 -16.18
N MET A 344 4.85 32.97 -15.88
CA MET A 344 5.90 32.06 -16.30
C MET A 344 6.07 32.09 -17.83
N PRO A 345 7.32 31.97 -18.33
CA PRO A 345 7.55 31.96 -19.76
C PRO A 345 6.94 30.72 -20.39
N VAL A 346 6.61 30.81 -21.68
CA VAL A 346 5.94 29.73 -22.42
C VAL A 346 6.75 29.33 -23.64
N VAL A 347 6.46 28.15 -24.16
CA VAL A 347 6.97 27.61 -25.42
C VAL A 347 5.82 27.08 -26.25
N LYS A 348 6.02 27.01 -27.56
CA LYS A 348 5.10 26.40 -28.50
C LYS A 348 5.53 24.96 -28.72
N VAL A 349 4.60 24.04 -28.52
CA VAL A 349 4.80 22.60 -28.76
C VAL A 349 3.66 22.07 -29.63
N THR A 350 3.95 21.09 -30.47
CA THR A 350 2.91 20.42 -31.26
C THR A 350 2.08 19.52 -30.34
N ILE A 351 0.76 19.52 -30.52
CA ILE A 351 -0.15 18.59 -29.83
C ILE A 351 -0.57 17.47 -30.77
N TYR A 352 -0.51 16.25 -30.28
CA TYR A 352 -0.97 15.04 -30.96
C TYR A 352 -2.17 14.49 -30.18
N PRO A 353 -3.39 15.00 -30.43
CA PRO A 353 -4.56 14.60 -29.66
C PRO A 353 -4.79 13.09 -29.76
N MET A 354 -5.30 12.51 -28.68
CA MET A 354 -5.68 11.10 -28.62
C MET A 354 -7.19 10.98 -28.82
N ASN A 355 -7.61 9.95 -29.54
CA ASN A 355 -9.02 9.58 -29.56
C ASN A 355 -9.42 8.90 -28.22
N ALA A 356 -10.72 8.72 -27.99
CA ALA A 356 -11.23 8.16 -26.73
C ALA A 356 -10.73 6.73 -26.46
N GLU A 357 -10.46 5.94 -27.51
CA GLU A 357 -9.96 4.57 -27.40
C GLU A 357 -8.48 4.55 -26.98
N GLU A 358 -7.64 5.37 -27.61
CA GLU A 358 -6.24 5.56 -27.25
C GLU A 358 -6.11 6.06 -25.80
N GLU A 359 -6.92 7.04 -25.42
CA GLU A 359 -6.98 7.59 -24.07
C GLU A 359 -7.36 6.51 -23.04
N GLY A 360 -8.35 5.68 -23.36
CA GLY A 360 -8.76 4.54 -22.52
C GLY A 360 -7.61 3.54 -22.32
N LYS A 361 -6.96 3.11 -23.41
CA LYS A 361 -5.80 2.20 -23.38
C LYS A 361 -4.65 2.80 -22.57
N ARG A 362 -4.31 4.07 -22.80
CA ARG A 362 -3.23 4.77 -22.07
C ARG A 362 -3.50 4.78 -20.57
N ASN A 363 -4.71 5.13 -20.17
CA ASN A 363 -5.06 5.24 -18.76
C ASN A 363 -5.06 3.87 -18.06
N GLU A 364 -5.29 2.78 -18.80
CA GLU A 364 -5.27 1.42 -18.28
C GLU A 364 -3.86 0.82 -18.14
N LEU A 365 -2.89 1.25 -18.98
CA LEU A 365 -1.52 0.69 -18.98
C LEU A 365 -0.83 0.69 -17.61
N LYS A 366 -0.92 1.79 -16.84
CA LYS A 366 -0.36 1.86 -15.48
C LYS A 366 -0.96 0.79 -14.57
N LYS A 367 -2.27 0.55 -14.71
CA LYS A 367 -3.00 -0.43 -13.93
C LYS A 367 -2.62 -1.85 -14.33
N LEU A 368 -2.57 -2.17 -15.62
CA LEU A 368 -2.16 -3.50 -16.11
C LEU A 368 -0.75 -3.87 -15.66
N LEU A 369 0.20 -2.94 -15.75
CA LEU A 369 1.56 -3.15 -15.27
C LEU A 369 1.58 -3.42 -13.76
N SER A 370 0.92 -2.57 -12.96
CA SER A 370 0.89 -2.72 -11.51
C SER A 370 0.16 -4.00 -11.07
N ASP A 371 -0.96 -4.36 -11.70
CA ASP A 371 -1.71 -5.58 -11.40
C ASP A 371 -0.86 -6.82 -11.70
N SER A 372 -0.09 -6.81 -12.80
CA SER A 372 0.83 -7.88 -13.17
C SER A 372 1.99 -8.03 -12.18
N GLU A 373 2.64 -6.91 -11.81
CA GLU A 373 3.70 -6.91 -10.79
C GLU A 373 3.18 -7.44 -9.43
N ASN A 374 1.95 -7.08 -9.04
CA ASN A 374 1.32 -7.56 -7.82
C ASN A 374 0.97 -9.06 -7.88
N LEU A 375 0.61 -9.60 -9.06
CA LEU A 375 0.38 -11.03 -9.26
C LEU A 375 1.68 -11.83 -9.07
N ILE A 376 2.78 -11.34 -9.65
CA ILE A 376 4.12 -11.93 -9.49
C ILE A 376 4.54 -11.89 -8.02
N HIS A 377 4.37 -10.74 -7.36
CA HIS A 377 4.75 -10.61 -5.95
C HIS A 377 3.98 -11.56 -5.04
N ARG A 378 2.65 -11.69 -5.25
CA ARG A 378 1.82 -12.65 -4.49
C ARG A 378 2.28 -14.09 -4.68
N PHE A 379 2.62 -14.46 -5.91
CA PHE A 379 3.16 -15.79 -6.21
C PHE A 379 4.45 -16.07 -5.44
N GLN A 380 5.41 -15.14 -5.50
CA GLN A 380 6.71 -15.27 -4.84
C GLN A 380 6.63 -15.26 -3.30
N GLN A 381 5.59 -14.67 -2.72
CA GLN A 381 5.38 -14.67 -1.27
C GLN A 381 4.83 -15.99 -0.70
N ASN A 382 4.39 -16.92 -1.56
CA ASN A 382 3.84 -18.18 -1.09
C ASN A 382 4.96 -19.12 -0.60
N SER A 383 5.07 -19.32 0.71
CA SER A 383 6.11 -20.17 1.31
C SER A 383 6.12 -21.63 0.83
N LEU A 384 4.99 -22.16 0.37
CA LEU A 384 4.90 -23.52 -0.16
C LEU A 384 5.46 -23.64 -1.58
N LEU A 385 5.65 -22.51 -2.27
CA LEU A 385 6.15 -22.48 -3.64
C LEU A 385 7.57 -23.03 -3.74
N GLU A 386 8.46 -22.67 -2.82
CA GLU A 386 9.86 -23.12 -2.87
C GLU A 386 9.96 -24.63 -2.77
N VAL A 387 9.16 -25.24 -1.90
CA VAL A 387 9.07 -26.70 -1.80
C VAL A 387 8.41 -27.28 -3.05
N GLY A 388 7.31 -26.68 -3.49
CA GLY A 388 6.55 -27.10 -4.66
C GLY A 388 7.37 -27.10 -5.96
N ARG A 389 8.20 -26.08 -6.17
CA ARG A 389 9.08 -25.92 -7.35
C ARG A 389 10.10 -27.04 -7.48
N HIS A 390 10.59 -27.59 -6.37
CA HIS A 390 11.53 -28.71 -6.42
C HIS A 390 10.85 -30.08 -6.50
N ALA A 391 9.57 -30.15 -6.13
CA ALA A 391 8.80 -31.40 -6.04
C ALA A 391 7.90 -31.67 -7.27
N HIS A 392 7.30 -30.63 -7.86
CA HIS A 392 6.28 -30.70 -8.89
C HIS A 392 6.71 -30.00 -10.18
N LYS A 393 6.50 -30.68 -11.31
CA LYS A 393 6.94 -30.21 -12.62
C LYS A 393 6.21 -28.93 -13.05
N GLU A 394 4.90 -28.88 -12.82
CA GLU A 394 4.03 -27.77 -13.20
C GLU A 394 4.38 -26.50 -12.41
N ILE A 395 4.58 -26.62 -11.09
CA ILE A 395 4.97 -25.49 -10.24
C ILE A 395 6.34 -24.95 -10.69
N ALA A 396 7.27 -25.84 -11.02
CA ALA A 396 8.59 -25.45 -11.50
C ALA A 396 8.54 -24.69 -12.83
N LEU A 397 7.73 -25.17 -13.77
CA LEU A 397 7.47 -24.48 -15.03
C LEU A 397 6.85 -23.10 -14.79
N TYR A 398 5.81 -23.01 -13.96
CA TYR A 398 5.11 -21.75 -13.69
C TYR A 398 6.00 -20.72 -13.00
N ALA A 399 6.82 -21.16 -12.05
CA ALA A 399 7.80 -20.28 -11.41
C ALA A 399 8.78 -19.71 -12.44
N ARG A 400 9.28 -20.54 -13.37
CA ARG A 400 10.20 -20.07 -14.41
C ARG A 400 9.52 -19.09 -15.39
N VAL A 401 8.28 -19.35 -15.76
CA VAL A 401 7.49 -18.44 -16.62
C VAL A 401 7.26 -17.09 -15.92
N ILE A 402 6.97 -17.10 -14.62
CA ILE A 402 6.78 -15.88 -13.83
C ILE A 402 8.08 -15.07 -13.72
N GLU A 403 9.24 -15.72 -13.54
CA GLU A 403 10.55 -15.05 -13.60
C GLU A 403 10.78 -14.35 -14.95
N ILE A 404 10.44 -15.02 -16.07
CA ILE A 404 10.54 -14.42 -17.41
C ILE A 404 9.63 -13.18 -17.52
N PHE A 405 8.40 -13.24 -17.00
CA PHE A 405 7.52 -12.07 -16.99
C PHE A 405 8.03 -10.96 -16.07
N GLU A 406 8.64 -11.26 -14.92
CA GLU A 406 9.24 -10.26 -14.04
C GLU A 406 10.35 -9.48 -14.76
N GLU A 407 11.24 -10.19 -15.44
CA GLU A 407 12.29 -9.60 -16.28
C GLU A 407 11.68 -8.71 -17.37
N THR A 408 10.68 -9.21 -18.10
CA THR A 408 10.00 -8.45 -19.15
C THR A 408 9.31 -7.18 -18.63
N LEU A 409 8.53 -7.27 -17.54
CA LEU A 409 7.82 -6.12 -16.99
C LEU A 409 8.80 -5.05 -16.48
N SER A 410 9.96 -5.46 -15.96
CA SER A 410 11.02 -4.53 -15.55
C SER A 410 11.54 -3.70 -16.72
N VAL A 411 11.72 -4.33 -17.90
CA VAL A 411 12.15 -3.64 -19.12
C VAL A 411 11.03 -2.80 -19.75
N LEU A 412 9.75 -3.19 -19.59
CA LEU A 412 8.59 -2.41 -20.05
C LEU A 412 8.28 -1.18 -19.19
N ARG A 413 8.67 -1.18 -17.90
CA ARG A 413 8.32 -0.13 -16.93
C ARG A 413 8.68 1.29 -17.40
N PRO A 414 9.89 1.56 -17.96
CA PRO A 414 10.21 2.89 -18.48
C PRO A 414 9.33 3.32 -19.64
N CYS A 415 9.01 2.41 -20.56
CA CYS A 415 8.12 2.67 -21.69
C CYS A 415 6.72 3.05 -21.21
N VAL A 416 6.14 2.24 -20.32
CA VAL A 416 4.81 2.53 -19.72
C VAL A 416 4.83 3.89 -19.01
N LYS A 417 5.90 4.22 -18.26
CA LYS A 417 6.03 5.52 -17.59
C LYS A 417 5.97 6.69 -18.58
N ILE A 418 6.62 6.60 -19.74
CA ILE A 418 6.61 7.65 -20.76
C ILE A 418 5.21 7.77 -21.38
N VAL A 419 4.66 6.65 -21.84
CA VAL A 419 3.37 6.60 -22.56
C VAL A 419 2.22 7.13 -21.71
N THR A 420 2.32 7.00 -20.40
CA THR A 420 1.25 7.35 -19.45
C THR A 420 1.50 8.68 -18.73
N ASP A 421 2.47 9.46 -19.20
CA ASP A 421 2.74 10.83 -18.76
C ASP A 421 2.03 11.85 -19.66
N ASP A 422 1.63 12.99 -19.09
CA ASP A 422 0.96 14.06 -19.84
C ASP A 422 1.82 14.63 -20.97
N ALA A 423 3.14 14.51 -20.87
CA ALA A 423 4.08 14.89 -21.94
C ALA A 423 3.84 14.09 -23.23
N PHE A 424 3.31 12.86 -23.16
CA PHE A 424 3.06 12.01 -24.31
C PHE A 424 2.01 12.57 -25.27
N LEU A 425 1.13 13.48 -24.80
CA LEU A 425 0.20 14.23 -25.66
C LEU A 425 0.88 15.16 -26.66
N TYR A 426 2.15 15.49 -26.43
CA TYR A 426 2.94 16.42 -27.24
C TYR A 426 4.03 15.71 -28.05
N LEU A 427 3.96 14.36 -28.11
CA LEU A 427 4.92 13.54 -28.81
C LEU A 427 4.20 12.74 -29.91
N ASP A 428 4.75 12.76 -31.13
CA ASP A 428 4.28 11.93 -32.23
C ASP A 428 4.54 10.47 -31.90
N ARG A 429 3.44 9.77 -31.63
CA ARG A 429 3.43 8.37 -31.19
C ARG A 429 4.04 7.45 -32.24
N ASN A 430 3.80 7.71 -33.52
CA ASN A 430 4.29 6.84 -34.60
C ASN A 430 5.82 6.90 -34.72
N ASN A 431 6.38 8.08 -34.46
CA ASN A 431 7.83 8.30 -34.49
C ASN A 431 8.51 7.94 -33.17
N LEU A 432 7.81 8.01 -32.03
CA LEU A 432 8.40 7.75 -30.72
C LEU A 432 8.33 6.28 -30.29
N MET A 433 7.17 5.61 -30.50
CA MET A 433 6.91 4.26 -29.97
C MET A 433 7.97 3.20 -30.37
N PRO A 434 8.47 3.16 -31.62
CA PRO A 434 9.52 2.21 -32.02
C PRO A 434 10.86 2.36 -31.28
N HIS A 435 11.12 3.52 -30.68
CA HIS A 435 12.38 3.81 -29.99
C HIS A 435 12.28 3.63 -28.47
N ILE A 436 11.08 3.71 -27.90
CA ILE A 436 10.86 3.58 -26.46
C ILE A 436 10.36 2.20 -26.06
N THR A 437 9.78 1.45 -27.00
CA THR A 437 9.31 0.09 -26.75
C THR A 437 10.49 -0.86 -26.89
N PRO A 438 10.79 -1.69 -25.88
CA PRO A 438 11.84 -2.70 -26.00
C PRO A 438 11.38 -3.85 -26.89
N GLU A 439 12.33 -4.50 -27.58
CA GLU A 439 12.08 -5.77 -28.27
C GLU A 439 11.94 -6.88 -27.24
N ILE A 440 10.78 -7.55 -27.26
CA ILE A 440 10.49 -8.67 -26.36
C ILE A 440 10.10 -9.86 -27.21
N GLU A 441 11.00 -10.83 -27.23
CA GLU A 441 10.79 -12.14 -27.85
C GLU A 441 10.88 -13.22 -26.77
N TYR A 442 9.89 -14.11 -26.77
CA TYR A 442 9.87 -15.25 -25.86
C TYR A 442 10.35 -16.50 -26.58
N GLN A 443 11.20 -17.28 -25.91
CA GLN A 443 11.53 -18.61 -26.40
C GLN A 443 10.34 -19.54 -26.16
N ALA A 444 9.93 -20.28 -27.19
CA ALA A 444 8.79 -21.20 -27.08
C ALA A 444 9.04 -22.32 -26.05
N ALA A 445 10.30 -22.76 -25.90
CA ALA A 445 10.70 -23.76 -24.93
C ALA A 445 11.22 -23.09 -23.64
N VAL A 446 10.63 -23.44 -22.51
CA VAL A 446 11.02 -22.98 -21.17
C VAL A 446 11.83 -24.08 -20.51
N ASN A 447 13.09 -23.77 -20.18
CA ASN A 447 13.99 -24.69 -19.48
C ASN A 447 13.92 -24.44 -17.97
N PHE A 448 13.74 -25.50 -17.19
CA PHE A 448 13.61 -25.45 -15.73
C PHE A 448 14.14 -26.74 -15.09
N GLU A 449 14.23 -26.78 -13.76
CA GLU A 449 14.80 -27.92 -13.04
C GLU A 449 13.79 -28.52 -12.05
N VAL A 450 13.65 -29.84 -12.06
CA VAL A 450 12.78 -30.59 -11.13
C VAL A 450 13.59 -31.74 -10.54
N LYS A 451 13.65 -31.83 -9.21
CA LYS A 451 14.39 -32.90 -8.50
C LYS A 451 15.84 -33.10 -8.99
N GLY A 452 16.56 -32.02 -9.28
CA GLY A 452 17.96 -32.11 -9.74
C GLY A 452 18.12 -32.39 -11.23
N LYS A 453 17.03 -32.45 -12.01
CA LYS A 453 17.05 -32.81 -13.44
C LYS A 453 16.55 -31.65 -14.30
N PRO A 454 17.27 -31.30 -15.38
CA PRO A 454 16.79 -30.31 -16.32
C PRO A 454 15.61 -30.87 -17.12
N GLU A 455 14.56 -30.07 -17.24
CA GLU A 455 13.35 -30.31 -18.00
C GLU A 455 13.12 -29.15 -18.99
N SER A 456 12.36 -29.41 -20.05
CA SER A 456 11.99 -28.39 -21.04
C SER A 456 10.55 -28.62 -21.49
N GLU A 457 9.73 -27.57 -21.45
CA GLU A 457 8.32 -27.61 -21.84
C GLU A 457 8.01 -26.42 -22.76
N THR A 458 7.08 -26.60 -23.68
CA THR A 458 6.61 -25.49 -24.52
C THR A 458 5.56 -24.66 -23.79
N PHE A 459 5.66 -23.33 -23.87
CA PHE A 459 4.71 -22.42 -23.23
C PHE A 459 4.14 -21.38 -24.22
N ASP A 460 2.84 -21.10 -24.13
CA ASP A 460 2.14 -20.14 -24.98
C ASP A 460 2.28 -18.71 -24.43
N PHE A 461 3.39 -18.06 -24.76
CA PHE A 461 3.63 -16.68 -24.38
C PHE A 461 2.79 -15.69 -25.22
N PRO A 462 2.58 -14.45 -24.73
CA PRO A 462 2.03 -13.38 -25.55
C PRO A 462 2.85 -13.19 -26.84
N LYS A 463 2.20 -12.67 -27.89
CA LYS A 463 2.91 -12.30 -29.13
C LYS A 463 4.06 -11.35 -28.81
N ALA A 464 5.19 -11.57 -29.49
CA ALA A 464 6.38 -10.74 -29.37
C ALA A 464 6.04 -9.26 -29.61
N LEU A 465 6.71 -8.38 -28.86
CA LEU A 465 6.69 -6.94 -29.12
C LEU A 465 7.94 -6.61 -29.93
N LEU A 466 7.74 -6.28 -31.21
CA LEU A 466 8.81 -5.87 -32.11
C LEU A 466 8.76 -4.35 -32.30
N ASN A 467 9.93 -3.71 -32.41
CA ASN A 467 10.04 -2.25 -32.55
C ASN A 467 9.26 -1.71 -33.76
N ASN A 468 9.29 -2.43 -34.88
CA ASN A 468 8.65 -1.98 -36.13
C ASN A 468 7.11 -1.96 -36.05
N ASP A 469 6.54 -2.74 -35.13
CA ASP A 469 5.09 -2.82 -34.91
C ASP A 469 4.69 -2.15 -33.58
N ALA A 470 5.62 -1.46 -32.92
CA ALA A 470 5.39 -0.86 -31.61
C ALA A 470 4.40 0.30 -31.71
N ASN A 471 3.23 0.12 -31.08
CA ASN A 471 2.22 1.15 -30.93
C ASN A 471 1.46 0.95 -29.62
N LEU A 472 0.66 1.95 -29.24
CA LEU A 472 -0.08 1.95 -27.97
C LEU A 472 -1.01 0.74 -27.83
N HIS A 473 -1.63 0.31 -28.93
CA HIS A 473 -2.55 -0.83 -28.92
C HIS A 473 -1.82 -2.15 -28.68
N ASN A 474 -0.69 -2.37 -29.36
CA ASN A 474 0.10 -3.60 -29.21
C ASN A 474 0.73 -3.69 -27.81
N LEU A 475 1.23 -2.58 -27.27
CA LEU A 475 1.73 -2.52 -25.89
C LEU A 475 0.63 -2.86 -24.87
N HIS A 476 -0.55 -2.26 -25.03
CA HIS A 476 -1.71 -2.52 -24.16
C HIS A 476 -2.13 -4.00 -24.24
N HIS A 477 -2.33 -4.52 -25.45
CA HIS A 477 -2.71 -5.92 -25.66
C HIS A 477 -1.68 -6.91 -25.10
N HIS A 478 -0.38 -6.60 -25.20
CA HIS A 478 0.67 -7.45 -24.63
C HIS A 478 0.61 -7.49 -23.10
N LEU A 479 0.43 -6.32 -22.45
CA LEU A 479 0.31 -6.25 -20.99
C LEU A 479 -1.00 -6.87 -20.49
N GLU A 480 -2.11 -6.70 -21.20
CA GLU A 480 -3.37 -7.36 -20.92
C GLU A 480 -3.21 -8.89 -20.98
N ARG A 481 -2.63 -9.40 -22.07
CA ARG A 481 -2.39 -10.84 -22.22
C ARG A 481 -1.43 -11.39 -21.16
N THR A 482 -0.39 -10.63 -20.81
CA THR A 482 0.54 -10.98 -19.73
C THR A 482 -0.18 -11.11 -18.40
N ARG A 483 -1.01 -10.12 -18.04
CA ARG A 483 -1.84 -10.15 -16.83
C ARG A 483 -2.75 -11.36 -16.80
N ASP A 484 -3.45 -11.66 -17.88
CA ASP A 484 -4.39 -12.79 -17.94
C ASP A 484 -3.68 -14.14 -17.77
N ILE A 485 -2.50 -14.30 -18.36
CA ILE A 485 -1.67 -15.49 -18.16
C ILE A 485 -1.25 -15.59 -16.68
N LEU A 486 -0.76 -14.50 -16.09
CA LEU A 486 -0.36 -14.48 -14.67
C LEU A 486 -1.53 -14.82 -13.73
N ILE A 487 -2.76 -14.37 -14.02
CA ILE A 487 -3.95 -14.75 -13.26
C ILE A 487 -4.17 -16.26 -13.33
N ASN A 488 -4.11 -16.85 -14.52
CA ASN A 488 -4.32 -18.28 -14.70
C ASN A 488 -3.23 -19.11 -14.00
N LEU A 489 -1.95 -18.69 -14.13
CA LEU A 489 -0.83 -19.34 -13.45
C LEU A 489 -0.97 -19.31 -11.94
N ASN A 490 -1.36 -18.17 -11.35
CA ASN A 490 -1.59 -18.07 -9.92
C ASN A 490 -2.72 -19.00 -9.47
N ASN A 491 -3.87 -18.97 -10.15
CA ASN A 491 -5.01 -19.82 -9.79
C ASN A 491 -4.65 -21.32 -9.88
N SER A 492 -3.99 -21.74 -10.96
CA SER A 492 -3.56 -23.13 -11.13
C SER A 492 -2.53 -23.55 -10.09
N THR A 493 -1.61 -22.65 -9.71
CA THR A 493 -0.61 -22.95 -8.68
C THR A 493 -1.24 -23.06 -7.29
N GLU A 494 -2.18 -22.16 -6.96
CA GLU A 494 -2.94 -22.22 -5.71
C GLU A 494 -3.69 -23.56 -5.59
N GLU A 495 -4.36 -24.02 -6.64
CA GLU A 495 -5.04 -25.32 -6.63
C GLU A 495 -4.08 -26.50 -6.36
N ILE A 496 -2.91 -26.51 -7.01
CA ILE A 496 -1.89 -27.56 -6.81
C ILE A 496 -1.33 -27.50 -5.39
N LEU A 497 -1.02 -26.31 -4.88
CA LEU A 497 -0.46 -26.13 -3.54
C LEU A 497 -1.47 -26.46 -2.43
N GLU A 498 -2.75 -26.12 -2.61
CA GLU A 498 -3.82 -26.50 -1.68
C GLU A 498 -3.98 -28.02 -1.61
N ARG A 499 -4.00 -28.70 -2.76
CA ARG A 499 -4.05 -30.16 -2.82
C ARG A 499 -2.85 -30.79 -2.11
N TYR A 500 -1.65 -30.27 -2.38
CA TYR A 500 -0.42 -30.74 -1.73
C TYR A 500 -0.46 -30.58 -0.20
N LYS A 501 -0.95 -29.43 0.29
CA LYS A 501 -1.13 -29.19 1.72
C LYS A 501 -2.12 -30.20 2.33
N LEU A 502 -3.23 -30.46 1.66
CA LEU A 502 -4.24 -31.43 2.11
C LEU A 502 -3.69 -32.86 2.13
N GLU A 503 -2.91 -33.26 1.14
CA GLU A 503 -2.22 -34.56 1.13
C GLU A 503 -1.24 -34.72 2.30
N GLY A 504 -0.51 -33.66 2.63
CA GLY A 504 0.37 -33.62 3.81
C GLY A 504 -0.40 -33.78 5.13
N GLU A 505 -1.50 -33.03 5.32
CA GLU A 505 -2.37 -33.18 6.50
C GLU A 505 -3.05 -34.55 6.57
N LEU A 506 -3.45 -35.11 5.42
CA LEU A 506 -4.07 -36.42 5.33
C LEU A 506 -3.11 -37.50 5.81
N THR A 507 -1.85 -37.43 5.41
CA THR A 507 -0.80 -38.38 5.82
C THR A 507 -0.66 -38.43 7.35
N GLU A 508 -0.52 -37.28 8.02
CA GLU A 508 -0.41 -37.20 9.50
C GLU A 508 -1.67 -37.75 10.19
N ARG A 509 -2.85 -37.55 9.60
CA ARG A 509 -4.10 -38.08 10.15
C ARG A 509 -4.25 -39.58 9.90
N GLU A 510 -3.80 -40.09 8.76
CA GLU A 510 -3.82 -41.53 8.45
C GLU A 510 -2.90 -42.31 9.39
N GLU A 511 -1.74 -41.77 9.74
CA GLU A 511 -0.87 -42.33 10.79
C GLU A 511 -1.62 -42.46 12.13
N ARG A 512 -2.25 -41.38 12.59
CA ARG A 512 -3.08 -41.40 13.82
C ARG A 512 -4.29 -42.36 13.71
N LEU A 513 -4.87 -42.51 12.52
CA LEU A 513 -5.97 -43.44 12.30
C LEU A 513 -5.49 -44.89 12.46
N VAL A 514 -4.31 -45.22 11.92
CA VAL A 514 -3.67 -46.53 12.07
C VAL A 514 -3.37 -46.80 13.54
N GLU A 515 -2.77 -45.85 14.26
CA GLU A 515 -2.50 -45.97 15.71
C GLU A 515 -3.77 -46.28 16.51
N LYS A 516 -4.87 -45.57 16.24
CA LYS A 516 -6.15 -45.80 16.92
C LYS A 516 -6.77 -47.15 16.57
N ARG A 517 -6.74 -47.55 15.30
CA ARG A 517 -7.19 -48.88 14.87
C ARG A 517 -6.43 -49.95 15.63
N ASP A 518 -5.10 -49.84 15.66
CA ASP A 518 -4.24 -50.81 16.32
C ASP A 518 -4.47 -50.83 17.83
N SER A 519 -4.81 -49.69 18.43
CA SER A 519 -5.24 -49.60 19.83
C SER A 519 -6.55 -50.36 20.07
N VAL A 520 -7.59 -50.15 19.25
CA VAL A 520 -8.87 -50.89 19.35
C VAL A 520 -8.61 -52.39 19.20
N LEU A 521 -7.84 -52.79 18.20
CA LEU A 521 -7.49 -54.20 18.01
C LEU A 521 -6.71 -54.75 19.21
N ALA A 522 -5.75 -54.00 19.77
CA ALA A 522 -4.96 -54.44 20.91
C ALA A 522 -5.78 -54.60 22.20
N PHE A 523 -6.78 -53.73 22.44
CA PHE A 523 -7.67 -53.83 23.60
C PHE A 523 -8.54 -55.09 23.56
N PHE A 524 -9.02 -55.49 22.36
CA PHE A 524 -9.97 -56.59 22.23
C PHE A 524 -9.36 -57.95 21.80
N LYS A 525 -8.13 -58.00 21.27
CA LYS A 525 -7.62 -59.22 20.60
C LYS A 525 -7.04 -60.30 21.52
N ASN A 526 -6.37 -60.00 22.64
CA ASN A 526 -5.82 -61.08 23.48
C ASN A 526 -5.19 -60.66 24.82
N GLN A 527 -5.88 -60.81 25.97
CA GLN A 527 -5.28 -60.52 27.29
C GLN A 527 -5.85 -61.38 28.42
N ALA A 528 -5.63 -62.70 28.35
CA ALA A 528 -5.70 -63.53 29.54
C ALA A 528 -4.66 -63.01 30.57
N GLY A 529 -5.13 -62.36 31.64
CA GLY A 529 -4.30 -61.92 32.76
C GLY A 529 -4.07 -60.41 32.91
N ARG A 530 -4.78 -59.52 32.21
CA ARG A 530 -4.87 -58.11 32.63
C ARG A 530 -6.07 -57.87 33.54
N ASP A 531 -5.87 -57.04 34.54
CA ASP A 531 -6.88 -56.72 35.56
C ASP A 531 -8.09 -55.96 34.98
N ASP A 532 -7.92 -55.27 33.85
CA ASP A 532 -8.95 -54.51 33.14
C ASP A 532 -9.79 -55.37 32.17
N PHE A 533 -9.33 -56.59 31.84
CA PHE A 533 -10.02 -57.48 30.90
C PHE A 533 -10.94 -58.47 31.63
N ASN A 534 -12.20 -58.57 31.19
CA ASN A 534 -13.23 -59.35 31.88
C ASN A 534 -14.12 -60.12 30.89
N ARG A 535 -15.01 -60.99 31.39
CA ARG A 535 -15.90 -61.82 30.56
C ARG A 535 -16.80 -61.04 29.58
N PHE A 536 -17.10 -59.77 29.88
CA PHE A 536 -17.91 -58.92 29.02
C PHE A 536 -17.10 -58.39 27.84
N HIS A 537 -15.81 -58.13 28.02
CA HIS A 537 -14.90 -57.82 26.92
C HIS A 537 -14.76 -58.99 25.95
N GLU A 538 -14.56 -60.21 26.46
CA GLU A 538 -14.46 -61.42 25.65
C GLU A 538 -15.71 -61.61 24.77
N ARG A 539 -16.89 -61.37 25.35
CA ARG A 539 -18.17 -61.51 24.65
C ARG A 539 -18.32 -60.56 23.45
N ILE A 540 -17.76 -59.36 23.50
CA ILE A 540 -17.94 -58.36 22.42
C ILE A 540 -16.70 -58.18 21.52
N ALA A 541 -15.59 -58.85 21.83
CA ALA A 541 -14.30 -58.63 21.19
C ALA A 541 -14.32 -58.88 19.67
N GLU A 542 -14.98 -59.94 19.21
CA GLU A 542 -15.07 -60.25 17.79
C GLU A 542 -15.84 -59.18 17.01
N ALA A 543 -16.96 -58.70 17.55
CA ALA A 543 -17.75 -57.63 16.93
C ALA A 543 -16.93 -56.33 16.80
N MET A 544 -16.25 -55.91 17.87
CA MET A 544 -15.44 -54.68 17.87
C MET A 544 -14.22 -54.78 16.94
N THR A 545 -13.53 -55.91 16.94
CA THR A 545 -12.38 -56.13 16.05
C THR A 545 -12.79 -56.23 14.57
N SER A 546 -13.93 -56.85 14.29
CA SER A 546 -14.50 -56.93 12.94
C SER A 546 -14.91 -55.56 12.44
N MET A 547 -15.67 -54.78 13.24
CA MET A 547 -16.04 -53.40 12.91
C MET A 547 -14.81 -52.53 12.63
N ALA A 548 -13.81 -52.53 13.53
CA ALA A 548 -12.61 -51.74 13.31
C ALA A 548 -11.83 -52.14 12.04
N THR A 549 -11.85 -53.42 11.67
CA THR A 549 -11.16 -53.91 10.48
C THR A 549 -11.93 -53.55 9.19
N GLU A 550 -13.24 -53.75 9.16
CA GLU A 550 -14.06 -53.47 7.99
C GLU A 550 -14.18 -51.96 7.73
N GLU A 551 -14.28 -51.15 8.77
CA GLU A 551 -14.30 -49.68 8.65
C GLU A 551 -12.97 -49.14 8.14
N PHE A 552 -11.84 -49.70 8.59
CA PHE A 552 -10.54 -49.33 8.04
C PHE A 552 -10.42 -49.71 6.56
N LYS A 553 -10.91 -50.90 6.16
CA LYS A 553 -10.91 -51.33 4.75
C LYS A 553 -11.82 -50.45 3.89
N ARG A 554 -12.99 -50.05 4.40
CA ARG A 554 -13.92 -49.13 3.73
C ARG A 554 -13.23 -47.80 3.48
N TYR A 555 -12.65 -47.22 4.53
CA TYR A 555 -11.87 -45.98 4.45
C TYR A 555 -10.70 -46.08 3.45
N ALA A 556 -9.93 -47.16 3.50
CA ALA A 556 -8.74 -47.32 2.65
C ALA A 556 -9.05 -47.39 1.14
N ARG A 557 -10.29 -47.70 0.76
CA ARG A 557 -10.76 -47.77 -0.64
C ARG A 557 -11.28 -46.43 -1.19
N LEU A 558 -11.41 -45.41 -0.35
CA LEU A 558 -11.90 -44.10 -0.76
C LEU A 558 -10.82 -43.34 -1.56
N ASP A 559 -11.28 -42.51 -2.50
CA ASP A 559 -10.41 -41.56 -3.21
C ASP A 559 -9.93 -40.46 -2.26
N ILE A 560 -8.85 -39.74 -2.62
CA ILE A 560 -8.20 -38.75 -1.75
C ILE A 560 -9.20 -37.71 -1.22
N ASP A 561 -10.08 -37.18 -2.07
CA ASP A 561 -11.07 -36.16 -1.67
C ASP A 561 -12.05 -36.73 -0.63
N GLN A 562 -12.51 -37.97 -0.82
CA GLN A 562 -13.42 -38.64 0.11
C GLN A 562 -12.73 -39.01 1.43
N LYS A 563 -11.44 -39.37 1.38
CA LYS A 563 -10.65 -39.66 2.57
C LYS A 563 -10.51 -38.44 3.48
N ILE A 564 -10.33 -37.25 2.91
CA ILE A 564 -10.20 -35.99 3.67
C ILE A 564 -11.45 -35.74 4.53
N ASP A 565 -12.63 -36.03 3.99
CA ASP A 565 -13.91 -35.83 4.68
C ASP A 565 -14.20 -36.94 5.71
N GLU A 566 -13.93 -38.20 5.36
CA GLU A 566 -14.30 -39.37 6.17
C GLU A 566 -13.33 -39.64 7.33
N ILE A 567 -12.06 -39.24 7.23
CA ILE A 567 -11.05 -39.61 8.24
C ILE A 567 -11.42 -39.19 9.66
N LYS A 568 -12.08 -38.04 9.84
CA LYS A 568 -12.54 -37.57 11.16
C LYS A 568 -13.64 -38.46 11.73
N ALA A 569 -14.55 -38.95 10.90
CA ALA A 569 -15.64 -39.82 11.31
C ALA A 569 -15.09 -41.18 11.78
N VAL A 570 -14.17 -41.77 11.01
CA VAL A 570 -13.55 -43.06 11.37
C VAL A 570 -12.67 -42.93 12.62
N GLN A 571 -11.87 -41.86 12.74
CA GLN A 571 -11.10 -41.58 13.95
C GLN A 571 -11.98 -41.35 15.20
N LYS A 572 -13.17 -40.77 15.01
CA LYS A 572 -14.17 -40.63 16.07
C LYS A 572 -14.72 -41.99 16.47
N CYS A 573 -15.07 -42.84 15.51
CA CYS A 573 -15.55 -44.19 15.77
C CYS A 573 -14.55 -45.03 16.57
N TYR A 574 -13.26 -45.02 16.21
CA TYR A 574 -12.26 -45.77 16.98
C TYR A 574 -12.04 -45.22 18.38
N ARG A 575 -12.21 -43.91 18.59
CA ARG A 575 -12.20 -43.36 19.95
C ARG A 575 -13.40 -43.86 20.75
N GLU A 576 -14.60 -43.87 20.15
CA GLU A 576 -15.79 -44.42 20.80
C GLU A 576 -15.61 -45.91 21.13
N ALA A 577 -14.95 -46.68 20.26
CA ALA A 577 -14.63 -48.09 20.54
C ALA A 577 -13.68 -48.27 21.73
N ILE A 578 -12.72 -47.35 21.91
CA ILE A 578 -11.85 -47.33 23.09
C ILE A 578 -12.66 -46.93 24.34
N GLU A 579 -13.52 -45.92 24.25
CA GLU A 579 -14.39 -45.51 25.37
C GLU A 579 -15.38 -46.64 25.77
N ALA A 580 -15.86 -47.41 24.80
CA ALA A 580 -16.67 -48.60 25.05
C ALA A 580 -15.90 -49.65 25.87
N TYR A 581 -14.62 -49.87 25.56
CA TYR A 581 -13.76 -50.76 26.34
C TYR A 581 -13.67 -50.31 27.80
N GLU A 582 -13.28 -49.06 28.05
CA GLU A 582 -13.19 -48.50 29.41
C GLU A 582 -14.53 -48.57 30.18
N MET A 583 -15.64 -48.47 29.46
CA MET A 583 -16.97 -48.61 30.05
C MET A 583 -17.25 -50.06 30.47
N ILE A 584 -16.87 -51.03 29.64
CA ILE A 584 -17.10 -52.46 29.88
C ILE A 584 -16.20 -52.98 31.00
N GLU A 585 -14.99 -52.43 31.14
CA GLU A 585 -14.11 -52.63 32.28
C GLU A 585 -14.83 -52.39 33.61
N ARG A 586 -15.71 -51.38 33.67
CA ARG A 586 -16.44 -50.99 34.89
C ARG A 586 -17.72 -51.78 35.14
N ILE A 587 -18.15 -52.65 34.22
CA ILE A 587 -19.41 -53.41 34.38
C ILE A 587 -19.37 -54.33 35.61
N PRO A 588 -18.31 -55.13 35.88
CA PRO A 588 -18.26 -55.96 37.09
C PRO A 588 -18.44 -55.17 38.39
N LEU A 589 -17.75 -54.04 38.53
CA LEU A 589 -17.88 -53.14 39.69
C LEU A 589 -19.29 -52.57 39.81
N ARG A 590 -19.94 -52.24 38.68
CA ARG A 590 -21.33 -51.78 38.66
C ARG A 590 -22.30 -52.87 39.10
N ILE A 591 -22.08 -54.12 38.69
CA ILE A 591 -22.91 -55.26 39.11
C ILE A 591 -22.75 -55.47 40.61
N GLU A 592 -21.52 -55.52 41.12
CA GLU A 592 -21.23 -55.67 42.56
C GLU A 592 -21.89 -54.55 43.38
N ARG A 593 -21.76 -53.30 42.94
CA ARG A 593 -22.40 -52.16 43.59
C ARG A 593 -23.93 -52.24 43.55
N LEU A 594 -24.52 -52.69 42.44
CA LEU A 594 -25.97 -52.92 42.38
C LEU A 594 -26.38 -54.05 43.32
N GLU A 595 -25.59 -55.11 43.42
CA GLU A 595 -25.84 -56.21 44.36
C GLU A 595 -25.85 -55.73 45.81
N GLU A 596 -24.88 -54.90 46.20
CA GLU A 596 -24.85 -54.25 47.52
C GLU A 596 -26.10 -53.39 47.75
N ILE A 597 -26.49 -52.56 46.77
CA ILE A 597 -27.67 -51.68 46.86
C ILE A 597 -28.98 -52.48 47.04
N TYR A 598 -29.06 -53.65 46.43
CA TYR A 598 -30.22 -54.55 46.49
C TYR A 598 -30.15 -55.56 47.64
N THR A 599 -29.12 -55.53 48.47
CA THR A 599 -28.95 -56.40 49.62
C THR A 599 -29.20 -55.62 50.91
N ARG A 600 -29.99 -56.19 51.83
CA ARG A 600 -30.14 -55.66 53.19
C ARG A 600 -29.84 -56.74 54.22
N SER A 601 -29.36 -56.30 55.37
CA SER A 601 -29.23 -57.18 56.52
C SER A 601 -30.54 -57.23 57.30
N VAL A 602 -31.10 -58.43 57.44
CA VAL A 602 -32.33 -58.69 58.20
C VAL A 602 -32.00 -59.59 59.37
N TRP A 603 -32.56 -59.27 60.53
CA TRP A 603 -32.45 -60.14 61.70
C TRP A 603 -33.26 -61.41 61.51
N ASN A 604 -32.58 -62.57 61.48
CA ASN A 604 -33.25 -63.85 61.42
C ASN A 604 -33.51 -64.36 62.85
N ALA A 605 -34.79 -64.35 63.25
CA ALA A 605 -35.22 -64.78 64.59
C ALA A 605 -35.01 -66.28 64.87
N TYR A 606 -34.80 -67.11 63.84
CA TYR A 606 -34.55 -68.55 63.98
C TYR A 606 -33.07 -68.88 64.16
N THR A 607 -32.16 -68.09 63.59
CA THR A 607 -30.71 -68.29 63.70
C THR A 607 -30.03 -67.33 64.67
N PHE A 608 -30.76 -66.33 65.19
CA PHE A 608 -30.22 -65.25 66.04
C PHE A 608 -29.00 -64.54 65.41
N THR A 609 -29.01 -64.41 64.08
CA THR A 609 -27.96 -63.74 63.31
C THR A 609 -28.57 -62.77 62.32
N TYR A 610 -27.81 -61.73 61.97
CA TYR A 610 -28.08 -60.92 60.80
C TYR A 610 -27.78 -61.76 59.56
N MET A 611 -28.78 -61.90 58.68
CA MET A 611 -28.63 -62.55 57.38
C MET A 611 -28.89 -61.54 56.29
N ASP A 612 -28.05 -61.58 55.26
CA ASP A 612 -28.22 -60.74 54.10
C ASP A 612 -29.31 -61.33 53.19
N GLU A 613 -30.32 -60.52 52.91
CA GLU A 613 -31.44 -60.83 52.05
C GLU A 613 -31.44 -59.85 50.87
N ARG A 614 -31.56 -60.39 49.65
CA ARG A 614 -31.74 -59.58 48.45
C ARG A 614 -33.18 -59.09 48.38
N ILE A 615 -33.38 -57.77 48.50
CA ILE A 615 -34.69 -57.14 48.31
C ILE A 615 -34.99 -57.08 46.81
N LYS A 616 -36.28 -57.10 46.45
CA LYS A 616 -36.73 -56.97 45.05
C LYS A 616 -36.06 -58.00 44.14
N GLU A 617 -35.92 -59.22 44.67
CA GLU A 617 -35.14 -60.29 44.05
C GLU A 617 -35.56 -60.54 42.59
N ARG A 618 -36.86 -60.46 42.29
CA ARG A 618 -37.36 -60.61 40.93
C ARG A 618 -36.86 -59.50 39.99
N LEU A 619 -36.88 -58.25 40.43
CA LEU A 619 -36.40 -57.14 39.62
C LEU A 619 -34.90 -57.26 39.35
N TYR A 620 -34.12 -57.62 40.38
CA TYR A 620 -32.69 -57.86 40.23
C TYR A 620 -32.40 -59.04 39.30
N ARG A 621 -33.14 -60.15 39.43
CA ARG A 621 -33.00 -61.32 38.52
C ARG A 621 -33.34 -60.95 37.07
N VAL A 622 -34.31 -60.07 36.83
CA VAL A 622 -34.65 -59.58 35.49
C VAL A 622 -33.52 -58.72 34.90
N TYR A 623 -32.89 -57.87 35.72
CA TYR A 623 -31.69 -57.14 35.30
C TYR A 623 -30.55 -58.09 34.93
N GLU A 624 -30.20 -59.00 35.82
CA GLU A 624 -29.04 -59.89 35.67
C GLU A 624 -29.22 -60.90 34.53
N ASN A 625 -30.40 -61.51 34.39
CA ASN A 625 -30.63 -62.62 33.48
C ASN A 625 -31.28 -62.22 32.15
N THR A 626 -31.83 -61.00 32.04
CA THR A 626 -32.57 -60.59 30.84
C THR A 626 -32.06 -59.27 30.28
N LEU A 627 -32.12 -58.17 31.05
CA LEU A 627 -31.85 -56.83 30.51
C LEU A 627 -30.37 -56.56 30.25
N LEU A 628 -29.49 -56.94 31.17
CA LEU A 628 -28.04 -56.78 30.98
C LEU A 628 -27.54 -57.63 29.80
N PRO A 629 -27.89 -58.92 29.68
CA PRO A 629 -27.61 -59.70 28.46
C PRO A 629 -28.15 -59.05 27.19
N LEU A 630 -29.39 -58.55 27.19
CA LEU A 630 -30.01 -57.90 26.03
C LEU A 630 -29.21 -56.68 25.54
N VAL A 631 -28.80 -55.80 26.45
CA VAL A 631 -28.02 -54.60 26.09
C VAL A 631 -26.61 -54.97 25.61
N LEU A 632 -26.02 -56.02 26.19
CA LEU A 632 -24.74 -56.54 25.72
C LEU A 632 -24.86 -57.17 24.32
N ASP A 633 -25.92 -57.92 24.06
CA ASP A 633 -26.16 -58.54 22.75
C ASP A 633 -26.43 -57.49 21.66
N ASP A 634 -27.21 -56.46 21.96
CA ASP A 634 -27.42 -55.32 21.04
C ASP A 634 -26.10 -54.61 20.69
N MET A 635 -25.19 -54.50 21.66
CA MET A 635 -23.85 -53.97 21.44
C MET A 635 -22.96 -54.93 20.61
N MET A 636 -23.24 -56.23 20.59
CA MET A 636 -22.54 -57.22 19.74
C MET A 636 -23.05 -57.21 18.30
N THR A 637 -24.37 -57.26 18.12
CA THR A 637 -24.99 -57.42 16.80
C THR A 637 -24.96 -56.12 15.98
N ASN A 638 -24.97 -54.97 16.66
CA ASN A 638 -25.08 -53.66 16.05
C ASN A 638 -23.89 -52.74 16.37
N ALA A 639 -22.69 -53.33 16.44
CA ALA A 639 -21.42 -52.60 16.62
C ALA A 639 -21.04 -51.86 15.32
N GLU A 640 -21.80 -50.83 14.93
CA GLU A 640 -21.53 -49.99 13.76
C GLU A 640 -21.00 -48.61 14.16
N CYS A 641 -20.12 -48.06 13.33
CA CYS A 641 -19.64 -46.69 13.49
C CYS A 641 -20.80 -45.70 13.41
N GLY A 642 -20.99 -44.88 14.45
CA GLY A 642 -22.05 -43.88 14.55
C GLY A 642 -23.19 -44.25 15.52
N ARG A 643 -23.32 -45.52 15.91
CA ARG A 643 -24.29 -45.96 16.93
C ARG A 643 -23.63 -46.32 18.27
N LEU A 644 -22.31 -46.47 18.29
CA LEU A 644 -21.60 -46.96 19.47
C LEU A 644 -21.85 -46.14 20.73
N GLN A 645 -21.84 -44.81 20.61
CA GLN A 645 -22.13 -43.89 21.72
C GLN A 645 -23.55 -44.08 22.28
N GLU A 646 -24.54 -44.29 21.41
CA GLU A 646 -25.93 -44.56 21.80
C GLU A 646 -26.04 -45.89 22.56
N LYS A 647 -25.33 -46.93 22.09
CA LYS A 647 -25.29 -48.24 22.75
C LYS A 647 -24.62 -48.17 24.13
N GLN A 648 -23.53 -47.40 24.26
CA GLN A 648 -22.93 -47.10 25.57
C GLN A 648 -23.95 -46.42 26.50
N GLN A 649 -24.73 -45.46 25.98
CA GLN A 649 -25.76 -44.78 26.77
C GLN A 649 -26.89 -45.72 27.23
N ASN A 650 -27.30 -46.70 26.40
CA ASN A 650 -28.28 -47.72 26.80
C ASN A 650 -27.84 -48.46 28.09
N MET A 651 -26.56 -48.80 28.18
CA MET A 651 -26.00 -49.50 29.33
C MET A 651 -25.87 -48.59 30.57
N VAL A 652 -25.55 -47.30 30.39
CA VAL A 652 -25.60 -46.31 31.48
C VAL A 652 -27.03 -46.13 31.99
N ASN A 653 -28.00 -46.00 31.08
CA ASN A 653 -29.42 -45.82 31.39
C ASN A 653 -29.98 -47.03 32.14
N LEU A 654 -29.64 -48.25 31.69
CA LEU A 654 -30.04 -49.48 32.37
C LEU A 654 -29.53 -49.51 33.82
N TYR A 655 -28.23 -49.24 34.03
CA TYR A 655 -27.64 -49.19 35.37
C TYR A 655 -28.32 -48.14 36.25
N GLN A 656 -28.48 -46.91 35.76
CA GLN A 656 -29.08 -45.82 36.51
C GLN A 656 -30.54 -46.13 36.88
N ARG A 657 -31.30 -46.71 35.95
CA ARG A 657 -32.68 -47.11 36.20
C ARG A 657 -32.78 -48.16 37.29
N MET A 658 -31.87 -49.13 37.32
CA MET A 658 -31.82 -50.12 38.39
C MET A 658 -31.50 -49.49 39.75
N VAL A 659 -30.62 -48.48 39.80
CA VAL A 659 -30.37 -47.72 41.03
C VAL A 659 -31.64 -46.99 41.51
N GLU A 660 -32.38 -46.34 40.61
CA GLU A 660 -33.62 -45.63 40.95
C GLU A 660 -34.73 -46.54 41.46
N LEU A 661 -34.93 -47.69 40.79
CA LEU A 661 -36.00 -48.62 41.13
C LEU A 661 -35.83 -49.22 42.53
N ARG A 662 -34.63 -49.18 43.10
CA ARG A 662 -34.38 -49.60 44.47
C ARG A 662 -35.17 -48.76 45.48
N ASP A 663 -35.35 -47.45 45.26
CA ASP A 663 -36.02 -46.55 46.20
C ASP A 663 -37.53 -46.38 45.94
N GLN A 664 -38.06 -46.95 44.86
CA GLN A 664 -39.48 -46.85 44.48
C GLN A 664 -40.32 -48.01 45.03
N ASP A 665 -41.65 -47.85 45.11
CA ASP A 665 -42.54 -49.00 45.37
C ASP A 665 -42.70 -49.83 44.09
N THR A 666 -42.11 -51.03 44.07
CA THR A 666 -42.07 -51.92 42.90
C THR A 666 -43.04 -53.10 43.01
N ARG A 667 -43.93 -53.13 44.00
CA ARG A 667 -44.83 -54.29 44.24
C ARG A 667 -45.70 -54.66 43.04
N GLU A 668 -46.27 -53.67 42.36
CA GLU A 668 -47.07 -53.90 41.15
C GLU A 668 -46.20 -54.35 39.98
N MET A 669 -45.03 -53.72 39.79
CA MET A 669 -44.07 -54.09 38.74
C MET A 669 -43.60 -55.54 38.92
N GLU A 670 -43.23 -55.96 40.13
CA GLU A 670 -42.78 -57.33 40.41
C GLU A 670 -43.90 -58.38 40.27
N ARG A 671 -45.16 -57.97 40.43
CA ARG A 671 -46.32 -58.82 40.14
C ARG A 671 -46.52 -58.99 38.62
N GLN A 672 -46.30 -57.93 37.84
CA GLN A 672 -46.34 -57.97 36.38
C GLN A 672 -45.17 -58.78 35.80
N LEU A 673 -43.94 -58.54 36.26
CA LEU A 673 -42.72 -59.29 35.90
C LEU A 673 -42.81 -60.80 36.26
N ARG A 674 -43.80 -61.22 37.06
CA ARG A 674 -44.05 -62.66 37.32
C ARG A 674 -44.62 -63.39 36.09
N ARG A 675 -45.37 -62.66 35.26
CA ARG A 675 -46.22 -63.21 34.19
C ARG A 675 -45.62 -63.02 32.81
N VAL A 676 -44.56 -62.23 32.72
CA VAL A 676 -43.95 -61.76 31.49
C VAL A 676 -42.51 -62.24 31.44
N SER A 677 -42.13 -62.87 30.34
CA SER A 677 -40.77 -63.27 30.01
C SER A 677 -40.21 -62.54 28.79
N ASP A 678 -41.04 -61.77 28.10
CA ASP A 678 -40.66 -61.03 26.91
C ASP A 678 -39.84 -59.76 27.26
N PRO A 679 -38.66 -59.54 26.65
CA PRO A 679 -37.80 -58.40 26.99
C PRO A 679 -38.42 -57.02 26.71
N GLU A 680 -39.23 -56.86 25.65
CA GLU A 680 -39.86 -55.58 25.33
C GLU A 680 -40.94 -55.22 26.34
N GLU A 681 -41.78 -56.19 26.68
CA GLU A 681 -42.82 -56.01 27.70
C GLU A 681 -42.19 -55.77 29.09
N ILE A 682 -41.05 -56.40 29.41
CA ILE A 682 -40.27 -56.11 30.61
C ILE A 682 -39.79 -54.65 30.64
N MET A 683 -39.19 -54.15 29.55
CA MET A 683 -38.72 -52.76 29.46
C MET A 683 -39.84 -51.75 29.68
N GLN A 684 -41.04 -52.02 29.15
CA GLN A 684 -42.22 -51.19 29.37
C GLN A 684 -42.63 -51.18 30.85
N ILE A 685 -42.67 -52.35 31.51
CA ILE A 685 -43.02 -52.48 32.93
C ILE A 685 -42.07 -51.67 33.82
N ILE A 686 -40.77 -51.68 33.53
CA ILE A 686 -39.79 -50.92 34.30
C ILE A 686 -39.61 -49.48 33.81
N SER A 687 -40.36 -49.05 32.79
CA SER A 687 -40.27 -47.74 32.15
C SER A 687 -38.86 -47.40 31.66
N LEU A 688 -38.19 -48.38 31.06
CA LEU A 688 -36.85 -48.23 30.49
C LEU A 688 -36.96 -48.03 28.98
N ASN A 689 -36.59 -46.84 28.52
CA ASN A 689 -36.50 -46.54 27.09
C ASN A 689 -35.05 -46.77 26.64
N LEU A 690 -34.80 -47.90 25.98
CA LEU A 690 -33.54 -48.20 25.33
C LEU A 690 -33.72 -48.09 23.82
N ASN A 691 -32.71 -47.55 23.15
CA ASN A 691 -32.66 -47.52 21.69
C ASN A 691 -32.04 -48.83 21.19
N LEU A 692 -32.83 -49.89 21.22
CA LEU A 692 -32.48 -51.19 20.64
C LEU A 692 -32.90 -51.17 19.17
N ASN A 693 -31.92 -51.38 18.29
CA ASN A 693 -32.05 -51.41 16.83
C ASN A 693 -30.85 -52.20 16.32
#